data_AF-A0A6L5P002-F1
#
_entry.id   AF-A0A6L5P002-F1
#
_cell.length_a   1.000
_cell.length_b   1.000
_cell.length_c   1.000
_cell.angle_alpha   90.00
_cell.angle_beta   90.00
_cell.angle_gamma   90.00
#
_symmetry.space_group_name_H-M   'P 1'
#
loop_
_entity.id
_entity.type
_entity.pdbx_description
1 polymer ?
#
loop_
_entity_poly.entity_id
_entity_poly.type
_entity_poly.pdbx_seq_one_letter_code
_entity_poly.pdbx_strand_id
1 'polypeptide(L)'
;MRSAYNVFFALFCSLFLIACSGGGDIGGGDDGNNPTPAGISVELETTTDQIEAATPAIITAKVTDENGSPVSTLVSFSLNNDLYGTFTPGTGEVTTNGDGIATVTVNTASVNTGATITATITSGESNSINVTMAGDGGEAGGGAQVSLVLTDTNDMPIDSITTLTPGKLTATVAGITKPTIVTFSADIGDLPIKTAVTNDEGKATVDIYAGSALGAGEVTASLPTNEVGKTIVVVGATNVEMGSGSGDSFVKGDAQVSATDLSAGGTATVSVTIQDVEGNPFTQPVDVNFSSTCATKTPAQAVISSPVSSSNGVATSTYLAQGCVGEDQINVTANAGGISLSAVGIINILAADVGSIVFVSAEPENISILGTGGDESSTIKFKVLDENGNPVSNQDVSFTLNTDVGGVGLTPLIATTNNEGIVQTVVTSGTVSTSLRVTAVVENGAVPAITSQSKQLIVSTGIPDQDSFSLSAELLNAEGWNIDGTPVVITARMGDAFNNPVPDGTTISFTTEGGLIEDACQTVAGKCSVTWTSQLPRPTGETILAGDGSQNRNPQSGLIYDASLDVYGNFYGQKYGGRATITATAIGEESFPDLNGNGRFDADEMTAFSTGLDVTGQPFDLDDAFVDYNEDTVFNPQPDDQPAGQDGGELERLIDFNANAVFDTKDGLYNGVLCSSPAHAGCANGVDQAKSIFVRRSLVMVMSGSTAFATSADKIIIDDKDGSHEGGSINIIGKGSASVAFTISDLHNQQMPAGTVVKFSTSAGSIVSNAEYTWPSSNYNGGRDFVVTLKGEDEANSGVFLVEVETPNGTVTQVVSINVNII
;
A
#
# COMPACT_ATOMS: atom_id res chain seq x y z
N MET A 1 -24.42 1.20 18.81
CA MET A 1 -24.75 2.65 18.84
C MET A 1 -25.69 2.93 17.68
N ARG A 2 -26.94 3.39 17.76
CA ARG A 2 -27.87 3.92 18.78
C ARG A 2 -29.27 3.55 18.22
N SER A 3 -30.10 2.75 18.89
CA SER A 3 -31.10 3.11 19.91
C SER A 3 -31.80 4.47 19.70
N ALA A 4 -33.14 4.39 19.67
CA ALA A 4 -34.14 5.43 19.89
C ALA A 4 -34.85 6.02 18.65
N TYR A 5 -35.85 5.32 18.12
CA TYR A 5 -37.04 5.94 17.46
C TYR A 5 -38.34 5.12 17.61
N ASN A 6 -38.43 4.26 18.65
CA ASN A 6 -39.60 3.41 18.93
C ASN A 6 -40.54 3.96 20.02
N VAL A 7 -40.73 5.28 20.14
CA VAL A 7 -41.50 5.87 21.26
C VAL A 7 -42.72 6.69 20.84
N PHE A 8 -43.10 6.75 19.55
CA PHE A 8 -44.24 7.59 19.14
C PHE A 8 -45.51 6.85 18.69
N PHE A 9 -45.52 5.52 18.65
CA PHE A 9 -46.67 4.75 18.12
C PHE A 9 -47.54 4.07 19.18
N ALA A 10 -47.25 4.27 20.47
CA ALA A 10 -47.90 3.55 21.57
C ALA A 10 -48.88 4.38 22.43
N LEU A 11 -49.23 5.61 22.04
CA LEU A 11 -49.98 6.55 22.91
C LEU A 11 -51.25 7.16 22.30
N PHE A 12 -51.91 6.49 21.34
CA PHE A 12 -53.18 7.01 20.80
C PHE A 12 -54.29 5.95 20.62
N CYS A 13 -54.21 4.82 21.33
CA CYS A 13 -55.21 3.74 21.26
C CYS A 13 -55.98 3.48 22.57
N SER A 14 -56.37 4.50 23.33
CA SER A 14 -57.42 4.32 24.35
C SER A 14 -58.08 5.64 24.73
N LEU A 15 -59.40 5.62 24.98
CA LEU A 15 -60.38 6.70 25.27
C LEU A 15 -61.22 7.04 24.02
N PHE A 16 -62.50 6.66 23.80
CA PHE A 16 -63.60 6.03 24.56
C PHE A 16 -64.61 5.49 23.49
N LEU A 17 -65.02 4.21 23.45
CA LEU A 17 -66.12 3.52 24.16
C LEU A 17 -67.58 4.07 23.97
N ILE A 18 -68.34 3.31 23.15
CA ILE A 18 -69.70 2.73 23.34
C ILE A 18 -70.88 3.63 23.76
N ALA A 19 -71.93 3.67 22.93
CA ALA A 19 -73.33 3.36 23.32
C ALA A 19 -74.26 3.15 22.11
N CYS A 20 -75.04 2.06 22.17
CA CYS A 20 -76.17 1.68 21.33
C CYS A 20 -77.39 1.55 22.25
N SER A 21 -78.62 1.48 21.71
CA SER A 21 -79.95 1.39 22.37
C SER A 21 -80.64 2.75 22.59
N GLY A 22 -81.91 2.99 22.29
CA GLY A 22 -83.07 2.14 22.03
C GLY A 22 -84.30 2.86 22.62
N GLY A 23 -85.42 2.91 21.89
CA GLY A 23 -86.63 3.66 22.28
C GLY A 23 -87.48 3.03 23.38
N GLY A 24 -88.51 3.75 23.83
CA GLY A 24 -89.52 3.25 24.75
C GLY A 24 -90.39 4.36 25.37
N ASP A 25 -91.63 4.42 24.92
CA ASP A 25 -92.75 5.26 25.35
C ASP A 25 -93.41 4.76 26.66
N ILE A 26 -94.38 5.53 27.18
CA ILE A 26 -95.51 5.23 28.09
C ILE A 26 -95.56 6.07 29.39
N GLY A 27 -96.42 7.11 29.37
CA GLY A 27 -97.73 7.10 30.03
C GLY A 27 -97.87 7.48 31.52
N GLY A 28 -98.72 8.49 31.81
CA GLY A 28 -99.77 8.36 32.84
C GLY A 28 -100.02 9.54 33.81
N GLY A 29 -101.17 10.21 33.64
CA GLY A 29 -102.04 10.84 34.67
C GLY A 29 -101.64 12.23 35.19
N ASP A 30 -102.53 13.18 35.50
CA ASP A 30 -104.00 13.19 35.61
C ASP A 30 -104.49 14.66 35.68
N ASP A 31 -105.79 14.80 35.39
CA ASP A 31 -106.72 15.89 35.16
C ASP A 31 -106.56 17.32 35.76
N GLY A 32 -106.95 18.29 34.92
CA GLY A 32 -107.17 19.69 35.29
C GLY A 32 -107.97 20.48 34.24
N ASN A 33 -109.26 20.16 34.12
CA ASN A 33 -110.34 20.79 33.34
C ASN A 33 -110.24 22.31 33.03
N ASN A 34 -110.19 22.70 31.74
CA ASN A 34 -110.74 23.97 31.19
C ASN A 34 -110.72 24.00 29.64
N PRO A 35 -111.43 24.94 28.98
CA PRO A 35 -112.59 24.78 28.09
C PRO A 35 -112.30 24.29 26.65
N THR A 36 -113.33 23.77 25.98
CA THR A 36 -113.36 23.34 24.56
C THR A 36 -113.03 24.49 23.58
N PRO A 37 -111.96 24.41 22.78
CA PRO A 37 -111.64 25.42 21.76
C PRO A 37 -112.45 25.23 20.47
N ALA A 38 -112.80 26.34 19.81
CA ALA A 38 -113.43 26.38 18.49
C ALA A 38 -112.46 25.85 17.42
N GLY A 39 -112.91 24.96 16.54
CA GLY A 39 -112.09 24.32 15.51
C GLY A 39 -111.68 25.25 14.37
N ILE A 40 -110.39 25.27 14.05
CA ILE A 40 -109.85 25.98 12.88
C ILE A 40 -109.53 24.95 11.78
N SER A 41 -109.79 25.26 10.51
CA SER A 41 -109.48 24.40 9.36
C SER A 41 -108.40 25.00 8.46
N VAL A 42 -107.49 24.14 7.97
CA VAL A 42 -106.41 24.52 7.03
C VAL A 42 -106.58 23.73 5.71
N GLU A 43 -106.69 24.43 4.59
CA GLU A 43 -106.71 23.85 3.23
C GLU A 43 -105.43 24.22 2.47
N LEU A 44 -104.85 23.28 1.72
CA LEU A 44 -103.60 23.47 0.96
C LEU A 44 -103.81 23.23 -0.53
N GLU A 45 -103.24 24.12 -1.35
CA GLU A 45 -103.17 23.99 -2.81
C GLU A 45 -101.76 24.28 -3.32
N THR A 46 -101.38 23.66 -4.44
CA THR A 46 -100.12 23.88 -5.15
C THR A 46 -100.37 24.26 -6.60
N THR A 47 -99.50 25.07 -7.20
CA THR A 47 -99.57 25.41 -8.62
C THR A 47 -99.14 24.28 -9.56
N THR A 48 -98.38 23.30 -9.08
CA THR A 48 -97.91 22.11 -9.83
C THR A 48 -97.57 20.96 -8.87
N ASP A 49 -97.68 19.72 -9.34
CA ASP A 49 -97.28 18.51 -8.62
C ASP A 49 -95.86 18.03 -8.97
N GLN A 50 -95.25 18.57 -10.03
CA GLN A 50 -93.84 18.40 -10.40
C GLN A 50 -93.08 19.72 -10.22
N ILE A 51 -92.04 19.72 -9.39
CA ILE A 51 -91.23 20.90 -9.06
C ILE A 51 -89.84 20.75 -9.69
N GLU A 52 -89.59 21.53 -10.73
CA GLU A 52 -88.30 21.60 -11.45
C GLU A 52 -87.59 22.92 -11.13
N ALA A 53 -86.27 22.98 -11.31
CA ALA A 53 -85.50 24.21 -11.10
C ALA A 53 -85.99 25.39 -11.97
N ALA A 54 -86.52 25.10 -13.17
CA ALA A 54 -87.05 26.10 -14.08
C ALA A 54 -88.50 26.54 -13.75
N THR A 55 -89.24 25.75 -12.98
CA THR A 55 -90.66 25.97 -12.67
C THR A 55 -90.97 25.69 -11.18
N PRO A 56 -90.52 26.57 -10.26
CA PRO A 56 -90.84 26.43 -8.84
C PRO A 56 -92.35 26.44 -8.55
N ALA A 57 -92.80 25.68 -7.54
CA ALA A 57 -94.21 25.64 -7.15
C ALA A 57 -94.55 26.71 -6.11
N ILE A 58 -95.75 27.28 -6.19
CA ILE A 58 -96.31 28.14 -5.13
C ILE A 58 -97.32 27.32 -4.35
N ILE A 59 -97.11 27.22 -3.04
CA ILE A 59 -97.99 26.55 -2.08
C ILE A 59 -98.82 27.61 -1.36
N THR A 60 -100.13 27.39 -1.34
CA THR A 60 -101.11 28.30 -0.74
C THR A 60 -101.86 27.58 0.36
N ALA A 61 -101.82 28.11 1.59
CA ALA A 61 -102.60 27.65 2.72
C ALA A 61 -103.72 28.64 3.03
N LYS A 62 -104.96 28.16 3.07
CA LYS A 62 -106.16 28.94 3.45
C LYS A 62 -106.67 28.47 4.82
N VAL A 63 -106.82 29.41 5.75
CA VAL A 63 -107.17 29.14 7.15
C VAL A 63 -108.51 29.81 7.49
N THR A 64 -109.48 29.01 7.94
CA THR A 64 -110.84 29.47 8.29
C THR A 64 -111.34 28.90 9.61
N ASP A 65 -112.27 29.58 10.27
CA ASP A 65 -112.95 29.08 11.47
C ASP A 65 -114.15 28.18 11.12
N GLU A 66 -114.83 27.61 12.14
CA GLU A 66 -116.01 26.73 11.96
C GLU A 66 -117.18 27.39 11.19
N ASN A 67 -117.22 28.72 11.06
CA ASN A 67 -118.23 29.46 10.30
C ASN A 67 -117.75 29.85 8.89
N GLY A 68 -116.55 29.42 8.48
CA GLY A 68 -115.94 29.73 7.19
C GLY A 68 -115.34 31.14 7.10
N SER A 69 -115.18 31.85 8.22
CA SER A 69 -114.55 33.17 8.23
C SER A 69 -113.02 33.05 8.24
N PRO A 70 -112.29 33.95 7.56
CA PRO A 70 -110.83 33.88 7.48
C PRO A 70 -110.16 34.15 8.82
N VAL A 71 -109.14 33.35 9.14
CA VAL A 71 -108.37 33.46 10.39
C VAL A 71 -107.00 34.07 10.13
N SER A 72 -106.67 35.13 10.88
CA SER A 72 -105.34 35.75 10.84
C SER A 72 -104.39 35.03 11.81
N THR A 73 -103.44 34.26 11.29
CA THR A 73 -102.48 33.47 12.05
C THR A 73 -101.15 33.28 11.30
N LEU A 74 -100.09 32.84 11.99
CA LEU A 74 -98.85 32.39 11.36
C LEU A 74 -99.03 30.96 10.83
N VAL A 75 -98.56 30.71 9.61
CA VAL A 75 -98.50 29.38 8.99
C VAL A 75 -97.03 29.02 8.79
N SER A 76 -96.62 27.87 9.30
CA SER A 76 -95.28 27.30 9.11
C SER A 76 -95.37 26.14 8.11
N PHE A 77 -94.68 26.28 6.98
CA PHE A 77 -94.53 25.27 5.94
C PHE A 77 -93.24 24.49 6.15
N SER A 78 -93.32 23.15 6.05
CA SER A 78 -92.17 22.26 6.19
C SER A 78 -92.18 21.18 5.12
N LEU A 79 -90.98 20.71 4.76
CA LEU A 79 -90.79 19.50 3.95
C LEU A 79 -90.59 18.30 4.89
N ASN A 80 -90.88 17.10 4.39
CA ASN A 80 -90.53 15.86 5.10
C ASN A 80 -89.01 15.63 5.22
N ASN A 81 -88.21 16.30 4.38
CA ASN A 81 -86.76 16.39 4.50
C ASN A 81 -86.25 17.70 3.87
N ASP A 82 -85.52 18.49 4.64
CA ASP A 82 -85.02 19.80 4.22
C ASP A 82 -83.95 19.71 3.10
N LEU A 83 -83.39 18.51 2.86
CA LEU A 83 -82.45 18.29 1.75
C LEU A 83 -83.14 18.19 0.38
N TYR A 84 -84.47 18.05 0.33
CA TYR A 84 -85.20 17.88 -0.93
C TYR A 84 -85.48 19.20 -1.65
N GLY A 85 -85.45 20.32 -0.93
CA GLY A 85 -85.75 21.63 -1.49
C GLY A 85 -85.73 22.74 -0.44
N THR A 86 -85.96 23.97 -0.88
CA THR A 86 -86.02 25.15 -0.01
C THR A 86 -87.27 25.98 -0.26
N PHE A 87 -87.70 26.70 0.79
CA PHE A 87 -88.82 27.65 0.71
C PHE A 87 -88.34 29.06 0.35
N THR A 88 -89.24 29.89 -0.16
CA THR A 88 -89.07 31.34 -0.24
C THR A 88 -90.34 32.02 0.29
N PRO A 89 -90.25 32.78 1.40
CA PRO A 89 -89.05 33.06 2.20
C PRO A 89 -88.44 31.80 2.85
N GLY A 90 -87.11 31.79 3.02
CA GLY A 90 -86.31 30.62 3.41
C GLY A 90 -86.67 29.96 4.75
N THR A 91 -87.40 30.67 5.61
CA THR A 91 -87.89 30.14 6.89
C THR A 91 -89.12 29.24 6.73
N GLY A 92 -89.83 29.30 5.59
CA GLY A 92 -91.10 28.62 5.40
C GLY A 92 -92.25 29.19 6.25
N GLU A 93 -92.06 30.29 6.97
CA GLU A 93 -93.08 30.86 7.86
C GLU A 93 -93.67 32.15 7.30
N VAL A 94 -95.01 32.20 7.13
CA VAL A 94 -95.73 33.34 6.55
C VAL A 94 -97.06 33.54 7.28
N THR A 95 -97.42 34.79 7.59
CA THR A 95 -98.72 35.12 8.20
C THR A 95 -99.82 35.16 7.15
N THR A 96 -101.02 34.69 7.48
CA THR A 96 -102.18 34.83 6.60
C THR A 96 -102.58 36.30 6.40
N ASN A 97 -103.03 36.63 5.20
CA ASN A 97 -103.55 37.95 4.85
C ASN A 97 -105.00 38.15 5.37
N GLY A 98 -105.63 39.28 5.02
CA GLY A 98 -107.00 39.60 5.44
C GLY A 98 -108.09 38.63 4.96
N ASP A 99 -107.78 37.77 3.99
CA ASP A 99 -108.64 36.70 3.47
C ASP A 99 -108.27 35.31 4.02
N GLY A 100 -107.38 35.25 5.02
CA GLY A 100 -106.98 34.00 5.67
C GLY A 100 -105.98 33.16 4.87
N ILE A 101 -105.28 33.75 3.89
CA ILE A 101 -104.38 33.03 2.97
C ILE A 101 -102.90 33.33 3.25
N ALA A 102 -102.06 32.30 3.33
CA ALA A 102 -100.60 32.38 3.37
C ALA A 102 -99.96 31.63 2.19
N THR A 103 -98.90 32.17 1.58
CA THR A 103 -98.24 31.57 0.41
C THR A 103 -96.73 31.49 0.56
N VAL A 104 -96.13 30.39 0.07
CA VAL A 104 -94.68 30.20 -0.05
C VAL A 104 -94.32 29.61 -1.42
N THR A 105 -93.12 29.91 -1.92
CA THR A 105 -92.57 29.23 -3.10
C THR A 105 -91.64 28.09 -2.68
N VAL A 106 -91.68 26.95 -3.36
CA VAL A 106 -90.84 25.77 -3.12
C VAL A 106 -89.94 25.51 -4.33
N ASN A 107 -88.64 25.38 -4.07
CA ASN A 107 -87.62 25.09 -5.09
C ASN A 107 -87.03 23.69 -4.87
N THR A 108 -86.70 22.97 -5.94
CA THR A 108 -86.05 21.65 -5.86
C THR A 108 -84.53 21.75 -5.64
N ALA A 109 -84.00 20.81 -4.85
CA ALA A 109 -82.55 20.57 -4.71
C ALA A 109 -82.09 19.45 -5.68
N SER A 110 -80.91 18.87 -5.45
CA SER A 110 -80.26 17.87 -6.31
C SER A 110 -80.81 16.45 -6.21
N VAL A 111 -81.87 16.23 -5.41
CA VAL A 111 -82.41 14.89 -5.13
C VAL A 111 -83.76 14.71 -5.81
N ASN A 112 -83.83 13.81 -6.80
CA ASN A 112 -85.08 13.45 -7.47
C ASN A 112 -85.87 12.49 -6.58
N THR A 113 -87.01 12.94 -6.04
CA THR A 113 -87.80 12.16 -5.07
C THR A 113 -89.23 12.68 -4.93
N GLY A 114 -90.12 11.85 -4.36
CA GLY A 114 -91.40 12.33 -3.83
C GLY A 114 -91.20 13.06 -2.51
N ALA A 115 -91.85 14.22 -2.35
CA ALA A 115 -91.80 15.03 -1.13
C ALA A 115 -93.21 15.36 -0.61
N THR A 116 -93.32 15.53 0.70
CA THR A 116 -94.57 15.96 1.35
C THR A 116 -94.35 17.33 1.95
N ILE A 117 -95.19 18.29 1.55
CA ILE A 117 -95.20 19.65 2.10
C ILE A 117 -96.35 19.75 3.09
N THR A 118 -96.05 20.18 4.32
CA THR A 118 -97.04 20.33 5.40
C THR A 118 -97.12 21.79 5.80
N ALA A 119 -98.32 22.34 5.93
CA ALA A 119 -98.54 23.64 6.53
C ALA A 119 -99.24 23.47 7.88
N THR A 120 -98.69 24.10 8.92
CA THR A 120 -99.20 24.01 10.30
C THR A 120 -99.41 25.40 10.85
N ILE A 121 -100.53 25.63 11.55
CA ILE A 121 -100.80 26.89 12.25
C ILE A 121 -100.40 26.80 13.72
N THR A 122 -100.26 27.95 14.39
CA THR A 122 -99.81 28.04 15.78
C THR A 122 -100.68 27.28 16.79
N SER A 123 -101.97 27.07 16.50
CA SER A 123 -102.88 26.27 17.32
C SER A 123 -102.75 24.75 17.12
N GLY A 124 -101.96 24.32 16.13
CA GLY A 124 -101.57 22.92 15.90
C GLY A 124 -102.30 22.22 14.76
N GLU A 125 -103.33 22.83 14.17
CA GLU A 125 -104.00 22.29 13.00
C GLU A 125 -103.10 22.35 11.77
N SER A 126 -103.10 21.28 10.98
CA SER A 126 -102.20 21.13 9.83
C SER A 126 -102.87 20.43 8.67
N ASN A 127 -102.40 20.70 7.47
CA ASN A 127 -102.75 19.92 6.27
C ASN A 127 -101.50 19.74 5.39
N SER A 128 -101.50 18.72 4.55
CA SER A 128 -100.32 18.32 3.79
C SER A 128 -100.66 17.97 2.35
N ILE A 129 -99.74 18.26 1.43
CA ILE A 129 -99.83 17.89 0.02
C ILE A 129 -98.55 17.14 -0.42
N ASN A 130 -98.70 16.17 -1.30
CA ASN A 130 -97.58 15.43 -1.87
C ASN A 130 -97.23 15.98 -3.26
N VAL A 131 -95.94 16.11 -3.53
CA VAL A 131 -95.36 16.60 -4.79
C VAL A 131 -94.16 15.74 -5.18
N THR A 132 -93.66 15.90 -6.40
CA THR A 132 -92.40 15.31 -6.86
C THR A 132 -91.37 16.40 -7.12
N MET A 133 -90.17 16.21 -6.56
CA MET A 133 -89.00 17.05 -6.76
C MET A 133 -88.18 16.46 -7.90
N ALA A 134 -87.87 17.23 -8.94
CA ALA A 134 -87.17 16.72 -10.12
C ALA A 134 -85.68 16.43 -9.89
N GLY A 135 -85.09 16.95 -8.80
CA GLY A 135 -83.70 16.71 -8.46
C GLY A 135 -82.69 17.43 -9.35
N ASP A 136 -83.15 18.34 -10.20
CA ASP A 136 -82.35 19.10 -11.16
C ASP A 136 -81.90 20.47 -10.59
N GLY A 137 -82.10 20.69 -9.29
CA GLY A 137 -81.51 21.80 -8.54
C GLY A 137 -80.08 21.48 -8.09
N GLY A 138 -79.27 22.51 -7.84
CA GLY A 138 -77.98 22.34 -7.14
C GLY A 138 -78.16 22.14 -5.62
N GLU A 139 -77.06 22.23 -4.86
CA GLU A 139 -77.11 22.48 -3.40
C GLU A 139 -78.09 23.65 -3.15
N ALA A 140 -79.22 23.32 -2.53
CA ALA A 140 -80.30 24.20 -2.05
C ALA A 140 -80.29 25.64 -2.62
N GLY A 141 -80.44 25.81 -3.95
CA GLY A 141 -80.56 27.14 -4.57
C GLY A 141 -79.73 27.43 -5.84
N GLY A 142 -79.54 26.48 -6.76
CA GLY A 142 -78.99 26.80 -8.10
C GLY A 142 -77.49 27.16 -8.11
N GLY A 143 -76.66 26.34 -7.46
CA GLY A 143 -75.20 26.51 -7.36
C GLY A 143 -74.40 26.39 -8.67
N ALA A 144 -73.11 26.66 -8.58
CA ALA A 144 -72.19 26.76 -9.71
C ALA A 144 -71.91 25.40 -10.37
N GLN A 145 -71.61 25.38 -11.68
CA GLN A 145 -71.13 24.19 -12.39
C GLN A 145 -69.77 24.47 -13.02
N VAL A 146 -68.87 23.48 -13.04
CA VAL A 146 -67.54 23.58 -13.66
C VAL A 146 -67.38 22.47 -14.70
N SER A 147 -67.08 22.84 -15.94
CA SER A 147 -66.59 21.89 -16.96
C SER A 147 -65.13 22.20 -17.32
N LEU A 148 -64.34 21.19 -17.66
CA LEU A 148 -62.92 21.32 -17.99
C LEU A 148 -62.63 20.63 -19.32
N VAL A 149 -61.90 21.31 -20.20
CA VAL A 149 -61.47 20.77 -21.51
C VAL A 149 -59.98 21.05 -21.71
N LEU A 150 -59.28 20.10 -22.31
CA LEU A 150 -57.91 20.24 -22.80
C LEU A 150 -57.94 20.57 -24.30
N THR A 151 -57.26 21.64 -24.70
CA THR A 151 -57.15 22.08 -26.10
C THR A 151 -55.71 22.32 -26.51
N ASP A 152 -55.46 22.38 -27.82
CA ASP A 152 -54.20 22.89 -28.37
C ASP A 152 -54.12 24.42 -28.28
N THR A 153 -53.05 25.01 -28.81
CA THR A 153 -52.86 26.47 -28.86
C THR A 153 -53.85 27.19 -29.78
N ASN A 154 -54.60 26.46 -30.61
CA ASN A 154 -55.65 26.96 -31.50
C ASN A 154 -57.07 26.70 -30.94
N ASP A 155 -57.17 26.35 -29.66
CA ASP A 155 -58.42 26.02 -28.95
C ASP A 155 -59.18 24.79 -29.52
N MET A 156 -58.50 23.90 -30.23
CA MET A 156 -59.06 22.62 -30.69
C MET A 156 -58.91 21.53 -29.61
N PRO A 157 -59.92 20.69 -29.35
CA PRO A 157 -59.82 19.63 -28.34
C PRO A 157 -58.71 18.63 -28.66
N ILE A 158 -57.88 18.32 -27.67
CA ILE A 158 -56.83 17.30 -27.75
C ILE A 158 -56.86 16.43 -26.51
N ASP A 159 -56.45 15.17 -26.67
CA ASP A 159 -56.31 14.22 -25.55
C ASP A 159 -54.84 14.00 -25.17
N SER A 160 -53.89 14.46 -25.98
CA SER A 160 -52.46 14.24 -25.77
C SER A 160 -51.61 15.50 -25.94
N ILE A 161 -50.54 15.56 -25.13
CA ILE A 161 -49.50 16.59 -25.20
C ILE A 161 -48.13 15.92 -25.34
N THR A 162 -47.19 16.62 -25.95
CA THR A 162 -45.78 16.21 -26.06
C THR A 162 -44.89 17.39 -25.68
N THR A 163 -43.59 17.18 -25.57
CA THR A 163 -42.64 18.27 -25.31
C THR A 163 -42.59 19.30 -26.45
N LEU A 164 -43.04 18.93 -27.66
CA LEU A 164 -43.13 19.82 -28.82
C LEU A 164 -44.53 20.43 -29.01
N THR A 165 -45.56 19.82 -28.41
CA THR A 165 -46.97 20.24 -28.53
C THR A 165 -47.60 20.39 -27.15
N PRO A 166 -47.43 21.55 -26.47
CA PRO A 166 -48.07 21.83 -25.19
C PRO A 166 -49.60 22.00 -25.35
N GLY A 167 -50.33 21.82 -24.25
CA GLY A 167 -51.78 21.96 -24.21
C GLY A 167 -52.24 23.14 -23.34
N LYS A 168 -53.54 23.44 -23.42
CA LYS A 168 -54.21 24.51 -22.69
C LYS A 168 -55.45 23.96 -22.01
N LEU A 169 -55.55 24.15 -20.70
CA LEU A 169 -56.68 23.72 -19.89
C LEU A 169 -57.66 24.88 -19.72
N THR A 170 -58.90 24.71 -20.17
CA THR A 170 -59.94 25.72 -20.04
C THR A 170 -61.10 25.22 -19.19
N ALA A 171 -61.28 25.82 -18.03
CA ALA A 171 -62.42 25.60 -17.15
C ALA A 171 -63.54 26.59 -17.46
N THR A 172 -64.77 26.12 -17.65
CA THR A 172 -65.98 26.96 -17.84
C THR A 172 -66.87 26.85 -16.61
N VAL A 173 -67.14 27.98 -15.96
CA VAL A 173 -67.93 28.09 -14.74
C VAL A 173 -69.30 28.70 -15.06
N ALA A 174 -70.37 27.96 -14.83
CA ALA A 174 -71.76 28.42 -14.99
C ALA A 174 -72.42 28.63 -13.62
N GLY A 175 -73.45 29.47 -13.54
CA GLY A 175 -74.22 29.71 -12.30
C GLY A 175 -73.65 30.80 -11.37
N ILE A 176 -72.44 31.31 -11.62
CA ILE A 176 -71.85 32.46 -10.90
C ILE A 176 -71.54 33.59 -11.90
N THR A 177 -72.05 34.79 -11.63
CA THR A 177 -71.82 35.98 -12.48
C THR A 177 -70.65 36.86 -12.01
N LYS A 178 -70.02 36.52 -10.89
CA LYS A 178 -68.83 37.22 -10.36
C LYS A 178 -67.54 36.49 -10.76
N PRO A 179 -66.46 37.21 -11.09
CA PRO A 179 -65.14 36.61 -11.31
C PRO A 179 -64.73 35.74 -10.13
N THR A 180 -64.40 34.48 -10.39
CA THR A 180 -64.08 33.48 -9.38
C THR A 180 -62.76 32.81 -9.69
N ILE A 181 -61.98 32.48 -8.66
CA ILE A 181 -60.69 31.78 -8.82
C ILE A 181 -60.96 30.29 -9.02
N VAL A 182 -60.39 29.72 -10.07
CA VAL A 182 -60.36 28.28 -10.34
C VAL A 182 -58.96 27.74 -10.04
N THR A 183 -58.88 26.64 -9.29
CA THR A 183 -57.63 25.96 -8.96
C THR A 183 -57.49 24.68 -9.78
N PHE A 184 -56.37 24.54 -10.49
CA PHE A 184 -56.05 23.41 -11.36
C PHE A 184 -55.03 22.47 -10.71
N SER A 185 -55.22 21.16 -10.92
CA SER A 185 -54.26 20.13 -10.53
C SER A 185 -54.20 19.05 -11.61
N ALA A 186 -53.01 18.50 -11.87
CA ALA A 186 -52.80 17.43 -12.84
C ALA A 186 -51.94 16.31 -12.21
N ASP A 187 -52.32 15.05 -12.45
CA ASP A 187 -51.54 13.88 -12.02
C ASP A 187 -50.29 13.65 -12.88
N ILE A 188 -50.35 14.07 -14.15
CA ILE A 188 -49.27 14.00 -15.13
C ILE A 188 -49.28 15.26 -16.00
N GLY A 189 -48.09 15.72 -16.40
CA GLY A 189 -47.89 17.04 -17.01
C GLY A 189 -47.55 18.12 -15.97
N ASP A 190 -46.80 19.13 -16.41
CA ASP A 190 -46.36 20.23 -15.56
C ASP A 190 -47.26 21.46 -15.76
N LEU A 191 -47.65 22.07 -14.64
CA LEU A 191 -48.52 23.26 -14.59
C LEU A 191 -47.71 24.42 -13.97
N PRO A 192 -47.15 25.33 -14.79
CA PRO A 192 -46.37 26.46 -14.28
C PRO A 192 -47.21 27.41 -13.43
N ILE A 193 -48.51 27.48 -13.71
CA ILE A 193 -49.51 28.21 -12.93
C ILE A 193 -50.68 27.29 -12.58
N LYS A 194 -51.07 27.31 -11.30
CA LYS A 194 -52.11 26.40 -10.77
C LYS A 194 -53.45 27.07 -10.50
N THR A 195 -53.57 28.37 -10.74
CA THR A 195 -54.79 29.14 -10.48
C THR A 195 -55.04 30.16 -11.57
N ALA A 196 -56.30 30.33 -11.99
CA ALA A 196 -56.73 31.39 -12.91
C ALA A 196 -58.09 31.97 -12.48
N VAL A 197 -58.37 33.23 -12.85
CA VAL A 197 -59.65 33.90 -12.58
C VAL A 197 -60.56 33.76 -13.79
N THR A 198 -61.86 33.53 -13.59
CA THR A 198 -62.82 33.51 -14.68
C THR A 198 -62.99 34.88 -15.34
N ASN A 199 -63.06 34.91 -16.67
CA ASN A 199 -63.37 36.11 -17.46
C ASN A 199 -64.90 36.37 -17.51
N ASP A 200 -65.31 37.39 -18.27
CA ASP A 200 -66.73 37.78 -18.43
C ASP A 200 -67.61 36.69 -19.07
N GLU A 201 -67.00 35.66 -19.67
CA GLU A 201 -67.68 34.47 -20.24
C GLU A 201 -67.67 33.28 -19.26
N GLY A 202 -67.17 33.45 -18.04
CA GLY A 202 -67.06 32.40 -17.04
C GLY A 202 -65.88 31.43 -17.26
N LYS A 203 -64.92 31.75 -18.12
CA LYS A 203 -63.78 30.87 -18.46
C LYS A 203 -62.50 31.24 -17.72
N ALA A 204 -61.82 30.24 -17.15
CA ALA A 204 -60.49 30.34 -16.57
C ALA A 204 -59.53 29.39 -17.29
N THR A 205 -58.32 29.83 -17.60
CA THR A 205 -57.39 29.05 -18.45
C THR A 205 -55.97 29.03 -17.90
N VAL A 206 -55.32 27.86 -17.97
CA VAL A 206 -53.89 27.66 -17.69
C VAL A 206 -53.22 26.78 -18.76
N ASP A 207 -51.92 26.95 -18.97
CA ASP A 207 -51.13 26.09 -19.86
C ASP A 207 -50.67 24.82 -19.14
N ILE A 208 -50.59 23.70 -19.87
CA ILE A 208 -50.03 22.42 -19.40
C ILE A 208 -48.94 21.92 -20.34
N TYR A 209 -47.78 21.57 -19.79
CA TYR A 209 -46.61 21.10 -20.52
C TYR A 209 -46.37 19.61 -20.27
N ALA A 210 -45.78 18.92 -21.23
CA ALA A 210 -45.33 17.54 -21.02
C ALA A 210 -44.21 17.52 -19.96
N GLY A 211 -44.45 16.82 -18.84
CA GLY A 211 -43.44 16.55 -17.83
C GLY A 211 -42.56 15.34 -18.19
N SER A 212 -41.67 14.93 -17.28
CA SER A 212 -40.78 13.77 -17.49
C SER A 212 -41.48 12.41 -17.37
N ALA A 213 -42.70 12.37 -16.83
CA ALA A 213 -43.50 11.15 -16.70
C ALA A 213 -44.38 10.95 -17.94
N LEU A 214 -44.29 9.76 -18.53
CA LEU A 214 -45.12 9.32 -19.66
C LEU A 214 -46.37 8.57 -19.16
N GLY A 215 -47.49 8.69 -19.87
CA GLY A 215 -48.73 7.98 -19.54
C GLY A 215 -49.97 8.85 -19.60
N ALA A 216 -51.09 8.35 -19.08
CA ALA A 216 -52.35 9.08 -18.96
C ALA A 216 -52.62 9.43 -17.50
N GLY A 217 -53.14 10.63 -17.24
CA GLY A 217 -53.49 11.10 -15.90
C GLY A 217 -54.75 11.98 -15.91
N GLU A 218 -55.32 12.19 -14.73
CA GLU A 218 -56.49 13.05 -14.56
C GLU A 218 -56.05 14.50 -14.30
N VAL A 219 -56.80 15.45 -14.86
CA VAL A 219 -56.68 16.87 -14.57
C VAL A 219 -57.99 17.37 -13.99
N THR A 220 -57.89 18.16 -12.93
CA THR A 220 -59.03 18.69 -12.18
C THR A 220 -58.99 20.22 -12.13
N ALA A 221 -60.17 20.83 -12.18
CA ALA A 221 -60.40 22.26 -11.97
C ALA A 221 -61.44 22.43 -10.86
N SER A 222 -61.11 23.13 -9.79
CA SER A 222 -61.93 23.22 -8.57
C SER A 222 -62.23 24.66 -8.18
N LEU A 223 -63.45 24.89 -7.67
CA LEU A 223 -63.87 26.15 -7.07
C LEU A 223 -63.69 26.14 -5.54
N PRO A 224 -63.60 27.32 -4.89
CA PRO A 224 -63.57 27.42 -3.42
C PRO A 224 -64.80 26.83 -2.72
N THR A 225 -65.90 26.69 -3.46
CA THR A 225 -67.18 26.10 -3.04
C THR A 225 -67.26 24.59 -3.27
N ASN A 226 -66.15 23.96 -3.67
CA ASN A 226 -65.92 22.52 -3.84
C ASN A 226 -66.53 21.86 -5.09
N GLU A 227 -67.06 22.61 -6.06
CA GLU A 227 -67.43 22.07 -7.36
C GLU A 227 -66.18 21.79 -8.21
N VAL A 228 -66.18 20.67 -8.93
CA VAL A 228 -65.00 20.17 -9.66
C VAL A 228 -65.37 19.77 -11.09
N GLY A 229 -64.59 20.25 -12.07
CA GLY A 229 -64.55 19.75 -13.44
C GLY A 229 -63.33 18.85 -13.67
N LYS A 230 -63.47 17.81 -14.51
CA LYS A 230 -62.41 16.82 -14.78
C LYS A 230 -62.20 16.60 -16.27
N THR A 231 -60.95 16.34 -16.67
CA THR A 231 -60.58 15.86 -18.01
C THR A 231 -59.36 14.92 -17.92
N ILE A 232 -59.05 14.20 -19.00
CA ILE A 232 -57.87 13.32 -19.11
C ILE A 232 -56.78 14.03 -19.92
N VAL A 233 -55.51 13.79 -19.58
CA VAL A 233 -54.35 14.18 -20.38
C VAL A 233 -53.43 12.99 -20.60
N VAL A 234 -52.95 12.80 -21.82
CA VAL A 234 -51.94 11.80 -22.18
C VAL A 234 -50.63 12.47 -22.54
N VAL A 235 -49.54 12.17 -21.83
CA VAL A 235 -48.18 12.61 -22.18
C VAL A 235 -47.51 11.54 -23.05
N GLY A 236 -47.31 11.86 -24.33
CA GLY A 236 -46.71 10.97 -25.34
C GLY A 236 -45.22 11.25 -25.58
N ALA A 237 -44.46 10.21 -25.98
CA ALA A 237 -43.05 10.34 -26.38
C ALA A 237 -42.93 10.90 -27.82
N THR A 238 -41.94 11.77 -28.05
CA THR A 238 -41.49 12.16 -29.39
C THR A 238 -40.62 11.04 -29.96
N ASN A 239 -40.91 10.52 -31.16
CA ASN A 239 -40.04 9.54 -31.82
C ASN A 239 -38.68 10.18 -32.13
N VAL A 240 -37.65 9.84 -31.36
CA VAL A 240 -36.29 10.34 -31.53
C VAL A 240 -35.33 9.20 -31.90
N GLU A 241 -34.31 9.52 -32.67
CA GLU A 241 -33.26 8.60 -33.11
C GLU A 241 -31.87 9.14 -32.75
N MET A 242 -30.92 8.23 -32.49
CA MET A 242 -29.49 8.54 -32.27
C MET A 242 -28.64 7.96 -33.39
N GLY A 243 -27.67 8.75 -33.85
CA GLY A 243 -26.79 8.37 -34.97
C GLY A 243 -25.72 9.42 -35.25
N SER A 244 -25.06 9.29 -36.40
CA SER A 244 -24.06 10.24 -36.89
C SER A 244 -24.64 11.11 -38.01
N GLY A 245 -24.13 12.33 -38.19
CA GLY A 245 -24.64 13.27 -39.20
C GLY A 245 -25.92 14.00 -38.78
N SER A 246 -26.61 14.61 -39.75
CA SER A 246 -27.87 15.35 -39.54
C SER A 246 -28.73 15.36 -40.80
N GLY A 247 -30.05 15.38 -40.66
CA GLY A 247 -30.99 15.44 -41.80
C GLY A 247 -30.78 14.26 -42.75
N ASP A 248 -30.63 14.52 -44.06
CA ASP A 248 -30.46 13.49 -45.09
C ASP A 248 -29.15 12.67 -44.99
N SER A 249 -28.17 13.15 -44.21
CA SER A 249 -26.88 12.47 -43.97
C SER A 249 -26.86 11.60 -42.72
N PHE A 250 -28.00 11.49 -42.02
CA PHE A 250 -28.09 10.80 -40.76
C PHE A 250 -27.97 9.29 -40.90
N VAL A 251 -27.04 8.69 -40.14
CA VAL A 251 -26.87 7.23 -40.07
C VAL A 251 -27.24 6.76 -38.67
N LYS A 252 -28.42 6.14 -38.56
CA LYS A 252 -28.95 5.60 -37.30
C LYS A 252 -28.01 4.55 -36.70
N GLY A 253 -27.73 4.66 -35.40
CA GLY A 253 -26.93 3.70 -34.64
C GLY A 253 -25.42 3.82 -34.82
N ASP A 254 -24.94 4.80 -35.58
CA ASP A 254 -23.52 5.08 -35.79
C ASP A 254 -23.07 6.26 -34.92
N ALA A 255 -21.89 6.18 -34.31
CA ALA A 255 -21.29 7.31 -33.59
C ALA A 255 -20.09 7.84 -34.39
N GLN A 256 -20.11 9.15 -34.68
CA GLN A 256 -19.05 9.77 -35.47
C GLN A 256 -17.77 9.89 -34.65
N VAL A 257 -16.66 9.39 -35.21
CA VAL A 257 -15.32 9.58 -34.66
C VAL A 257 -14.51 10.52 -35.56
N SER A 258 -13.72 11.42 -34.98
CA SER A 258 -12.88 12.34 -35.76
C SER A 258 -11.68 11.68 -36.42
N ALA A 259 -11.26 10.52 -35.91
CA ALA A 259 -10.16 9.72 -36.43
C ALA A 259 -10.47 8.23 -36.18
N THR A 260 -10.28 7.41 -37.21
CA THR A 260 -10.44 5.95 -37.13
C THR A 260 -9.17 5.23 -36.70
N ASP A 261 -8.00 5.86 -36.89
CA ASP A 261 -6.70 5.34 -36.46
C ASP A 261 -6.05 6.36 -35.52
N LEU A 262 -5.57 5.88 -34.37
CA LEU A 262 -5.02 6.75 -33.33
C LEU A 262 -3.80 6.10 -32.67
N SER A 263 -2.63 6.74 -32.71
CA SER A 263 -1.47 6.27 -31.92
C SER A 263 -1.73 6.42 -30.42
N ALA A 264 -1.05 5.62 -29.59
CA ALA A 264 -1.11 5.80 -28.14
C ALA A 264 -0.72 7.24 -27.74
N GLY A 265 -1.48 7.85 -26.83
CA GLY A 265 -1.38 9.27 -26.45
C GLY A 265 -2.18 10.23 -27.35
N GLY A 266 -2.68 9.77 -28.50
CA GLY A 266 -3.56 10.55 -29.37
C GLY A 266 -4.95 10.75 -28.78
N THR A 267 -5.65 11.79 -29.27
CA THR A 267 -7.05 12.09 -28.92
C THR A 267 -7.96 12.08 -30.13
N ALA A 268 -9.18 11.58 -29.98
CA ALA A 268 -10.25 11.68 -30.97
C ALA A 268 -11.53 12.19 -30.30
N THR A 269 -12.39 12.90 -31.04
CA THR A 269 -13.74 13.24 -30.57
C THR A 269 -14.72 12.18 -31.03
N VAL A 270 -15.62 11.78 -30.13
CA VAL A 270 -16.75 10.90 -30.40
C VAL A 270 -18.03 11.72 -30.25
N SER A 271 -18.82 11.83 -31.31
CA SER A 271 -20.05 12.61 -31.32
C SER A 271 -21.25 11.81 -31.82
N VAL A 272 -22.40 12.06 -31.19
CA VAL A 272 -23.71 11.55 -31.63
C VAL A 272 -24.71 12.68 -31.75
N THR A 273 -25.60 12.58 -32.74
CA THR A 273 -26.74 13.45 -32.97
C THR A 273 -28.01 12.74 -32.53
N ILE A 274 -28.90 13.47 -31.85
CA ILE A 274 -30.25 13.08 -31.45
C ILE A 274 -31.22 13.98 -32.22
N GLN A 275 -32.04 13.39 -33.09
CA GLN A 275 -33.00 14.10 -33.93
C GLN A 275 -34.37 13.40 -33.94
N ASP A 276 -35.43 14.13 -34.32
CA ASP A 276 -36.75 13.55 -34.59
C ASP A 276 -36.79 12.82 -35.94
N VAL A 277 -37.92 12.18 -36.27
CA VAL A 277 -38.10 11.45 -37.54
C VAL A 277 -38.19 12.36 -38.76
N GLU A 278 -38.41 13.66 -38.56
CA GLU A 278 -38.40 14.72 -39.56
C GLU A 278 -36.99 15.33 -39.77
N GLY A 279 -35.99 14.91 -38.98
CA GLY A 279 -34.60 15.34 -39.08
C GLY A 279 -34.26 16.63 -38.33
N ASN A 280 -35.15 17.14 -37.47
CA ASN A 280 -34.87 18.29 -36.61
C ASN A 280 -34.12 17.86 -35.34
N PRO A 281 -33.15 18.65 -34.85
CA PRO A 281 -32.39 18.32 -33.66
C PRO A 281 -33.27 18.33 -32.39
N PHE A 282 -33.05 17.36 -31.52
CA PHE A 282 -33.69 17.31 -30.21
C PHE A 282 -33.01 18.32 -29.26
N THR A 283 -33.63 19.48 -29.07
CA THR A 283 -33.01 20.63 -28.40
C THR A 283 -32.99 20.56 -26.88
N GLN A 284 -33.68 19.59 -26.26
CA GLN A 284 -33.62 19.39 -24.82
C GLN A 284 -32.30 18.71 -24.40
N PRO A 285 -31.72 19.06 -23.24
CA PRO A 285 -30.55 18.38 -22.73
C PRO A 285 -30.85 16.90 -22.43
N VAL A 286 -30.05 16.00 -23.02
CA VAL A 286 -30.10 14.56 -22.78
C VAL A 286 -28.73 14.12 -22.29
N ASP A 287 -28.66 13.41 -21.17
CA ASP A 287 -27.41 12.82 -20.70
C ASP A 287 -27.05 11.59 -21.54
N VAL A 288 -25.93 11.69 -22.25
CA VAL A 288 -25.39 10.66 -23.11
C VAL A 288 -24.21 9.98 -22.43
N ASN A 289 -24.31 8.67 -22.25
CA ASN A 289 -23.29 7.84 -21.64
C ASN A 289 -22.38 7.24 -22.70
N PHE A 290 -21.08 7.51 -22.61
CA PHE A 290 -20.04 6.92 -23.42
C PHE A 290 -19.32 5.82 -22.61
N SER A 291 -18.99 4.72 -23.26
CA SER A 291 -18.19 3.64 -22.67
C SER A 291 -17.35 2.97 -23.77
N SER A 292 -16.13 2.54 -23.45
CA SER A 292 -15.32 1.74 -24.37
C SER A 292 -14.72 0.53 -23.67
N THR A 293 -14.32 -0.48 -24.45
CA THR A 293 -13.68 -1.67 -23.89
C THR A 293 -12.34 -1.34 -23.25
N CYS A 294 -11.57 -0.43 -23.85
CA CYS A 294 -10.28 0.01 -23.30
C CYS A 294 -10.42 0.91 -22.06
N ALA A 295 -11.47 1.73 -22.00
CA ALA A 295 -11.74 2.58 -20.84
C ALA A 295 -12.25 1.81 -19.61
N THR A 296 -12.75 0.59 -19.80
CA THR A 296 -13.29 -0.26 -18.73
C THR A 296 -12.31 -1.32 -18.21
N LYS A 297 -11.13 -1.46 -18.82
CA LYS A 297 -10.05 -2.33 -18.33
C LYS A 297 -9.51 -1.86 -16.99
N THR A 298 -8.88 -2.77 -16.23
CA THR A 298 -8.20 -2.46 -14.97
C THR A 298 -6.73 -2.86 -15.06
N PRO A 299 -5.78 -1.90 -15.07
CA PRO A 299 -5.98 -0.44 -15.11
C PRO A 299 -6.55 0.03 -16.45
N ALA A 300 -7.21 1.20 -16.46
CA ALA A 300 -7.81 1.78 -17.67
C ALA A 300 -6.72 2.05 -18.72
N GLN A 301 -7.00 1.68 -19.98
CA GLN A 301 -6.08 1.85 -21.12
C GLN A 301 -6.58 2.90 -22.13
N ALA A 302 -7.68 3.58 -21.80
CA ALA A 302 -8.20 4.75 -22.48
C ALA A 302 -9.02 5.59 -21.49
N VAL A 303 -9.19 6.88 -21.78
CA VAL A 303 -10.05 7.78 -20.99
C VAL A 303 -11.09 8.39 -21.92
N ILE A 304 -12.36 8.30 -21.53
CA ILE A 304 -13.48 8.95 -22.22
C ILE A 304 -14.41 9.58 -21.20
N SER A 305 -14.82 10.82 -21.44
CA SER A 305 -15.72 11.54 -20.52
C SER A 305 -17.15 11.03 -20.65
N SER A 306 -17.80 10.75 -19.52
CA SER A 306 -19.16 10.20 -19.48
C SER A 306 -19.79 10.42 -18.08
N PRO A 307 -21.07 10.80 -17.97
CA PRO A 307 -21.97 11.22 -19.05
C PRO A 307 -21.63 12.61 -19.61
N VAL A 308 -22.11 12.92 -20.82
CA VAL A 308 -22.06 14.26 -21.44
C VAL A 308 -23.48 14.67 -21.83
N SER A 309 -23.91 15.88 -21.44
CA SER A 309 -25.22 16.40 -21.79
C SER A 309 -25.24 16.93 -23.23
N SER A 310 -26.28 16.60 -24.01
CA SER A 310 -26.43 17.08 -25.39
C SER A 310 -26.78 18.58 -25.43
N SER A 311 -26.22 19.30 -26.40
CA SER A 311 -26.56 20.70 -26.71
C SER A 311 -27.02 20.80 -28.15
N ASN A 312 -28.23 21.33 -28.38
CA ASN A 312 -28.87 21.37 -29.70
C ASN A 312 -28.87 20.01 -30.43
N GLY A 313 -29.19 18.94 -29.70
CA GLY A 313 -29.24 17.58 -30.26
C GLY A 313 -27.89 16.91 -30.45
N VAL A 314 -26.75 17.54 -30.13
CA VAL A 314 -25.42 16.92 -30.30
C VAL A 314 -24.75 16.72 -28.94
N ALA A 315 -24.24 15.52 -28.68
CA ALA A 315 -23.35 15.23 -27.57
C ALA A 315 -21.96 14.85 -28.10
N THR A 316 -20.90 15.38 -27.49
CA THR A 316 -19.51 15.13 -27.92
C THR A 316 -18.63 14.85 -26.73
N SER A 317 -17.91 13.73 -26.76
CA SER A 317 -16.91 13.36 -25.76
C SER A 317 -15.52 13.26 -26.39
N THR A 318 -14.48 13.46 -25.60
CA THR A 318 -13.08 13.28 -26.03
C THR A 318 -12.58 11.93 -25.54
N TYR A 319 -12.10 11.12 -26.48
CA TYR A 319 -11.41 9.86 -26.26
C TYR A 319 -9.89 10.10 -26.27
N LEU A 320 -9.18 9.63 -25.24
CA LEU A 320 -7.73 9.64 -25.13
C LEU A 320 -7.20 8.20 -25.07
N ALA A 321 -6.36 7.82 -26.03
CA ALA A 321 -5.73 6.50 -26.05
C ALA A 321 -4.56 6.43 -25.05
N GLN A 322 -4.51 5.41 -24.19
CA GLN A 322 -3.42 5.18 -23.22
C GLN A 322 -2.75 3.81 -23.40
N GLY A 323 -2.77 3.26 -24.61
CA GLY A 323 -1.99 2.06 -24.96
C GLY A 323 -2.80 0.80 -25.31
N CYS A 324 -4.12 0.91 -25.49
CA CYS A 324 -4.98 -0.22 -25.85
C CYS A 324 -4.89 -0.59 -27.35
N VAL A 325 -3.75 -1.14 -27.79
CA VAL A 325 -3.49 -1.46 -29.21
C VAL A 325 -4.55 -2.40 -29.78
N GLY A 326 -5.05 -2.09 -30.98
CA GLY A 326 -6.13 -2.80 -31.67
C GLY A 326 -7.44 -2.02 -31.73
N GLU A 327 -8.50 -2.65 -32.21
CA GLU A 327 -9.83 -2.03 -32.31
C GLU A 327 -10.47 -1.86 -30.93
N ASP A 328 -10.88 -0.63 -30.60
CA ASP A 328 -11.71 -0.30 -29.45
C ASP A 328 -13.12 0.13 -29.90
N GLN A 329 -14.12 -0.61 -29.43
CA GLN A 329 -15.52 -0.30 -29.68
C GLN A 329 -16.06 0.64 -28.59
N ILE A 330 -16.60 1.78 -29.02
CA ILE A 330 -17.18 2.80 -28.16
C ILE A 330 -18.70 2.68 -28.24
N ASN A 331 -19.31 2.24 -27.14
CA ASN A 331 -20.76 2.15 -26.98
C ASN A 331 -21.31 3.45 -26.39
N VAL A 332 -22.24 4.06 -27.10
CA VAL A 332 -22.91 5.31 -26.72
C VAL A 332 -24.38 5.01 -26.44
N THR A 333 -24.89 5.43 -25.29
CA THR A 333 -26.28 5.19 -24.88
C THR A 333 -26.92 6.44 -24.28
N ALA A 334 -28.22 6.63 -24.50
CA ALA A 334 -28.98 7.71 -23.87
C ALA A 334 -30.46 7.31 -23.67
N ASN A 335 -31.15 8.06 -22.82
CA ASN A 335 -32.61 7.97 -22.69
C ASN A 335 -33.21 9.35 -22.95
N ALA A 336 -33.91 9.49 -24.07
CA ALA A 336 -34.57 10.72 -24.47
C ALA A 336 -36.08 10.48 -24.53
N GLY A 337 -36.84 11.13 -23.64
CA GLY A 337 -38.30 11.01 -23.61
C GLY A 337 -38.82 9.58 -23.41
N GLY A 338 -38.10 8.75 -22.63
CA GLY A 338 -38.44 7.35 -22.37
C GLY A 338 -38.02 6.35 -23.44
N ILE A 339 -37.36 6.81 -24.52
CA ILE A 339 -36.81 5.96 -25.58
C ILE A 339 -35.33 5.71 -25.30
N SER A 340 -34.96 4.43 -25.19
CA SER A 340 -33.55 4.01 -25.13
C SER A 340 -32.90 4.11 -26.50
N LEU A 341 -31.84 4.91 -26.58
CA LEU A 341 -31.07 5.16 -27.79
C LEU A 341 -29.68 4.53 -27.65
N SER A 342 -29.15 4.02 -28.76
CA SER A 342 -27.79 3.43 -28.80
C SER A 342 -27.10 3.72 -30.12
N ALA A 343 -25.80 4.01 -30.06
CA ALA A 343 -24.92 4.10 -31.22
C ALA A 343 -23.54 3.50 -30.92
N VAL A 344 -22.81 3.13 -31.97
CA VAL A 344 -21.47 2.52 -31.87
C VAL A 344 -20.47 3.28 -32.73
N GLY A 345 -19.31 3.58 -32.17
CA GLY A 345 -18.13 4.06 -32.91
C GLY A 345 -16.97 3.10 -32.74
N ILE A 346 -16.08 3.01 -33.72
CA ILE A 346 -14.88 2.14 -33.67
C ILE A 346 -13.65 3.01 -33.90
N ILE A 347 -12.64 2.88 -33.03
CA ILE A 347 -11.32 3.49 -33.20
C ILE A 347 -10.27 2.38 -33.11
N ASN A 348 -9.37 2.32 -34.08
CA ASN A 348 -8.21 1.44 -34.08
C ASN A 348 -7.00 2.14 -33.45
N ILE A 349 -6.47 1.61 -32.36
CA ILE A 349 -5.32 2.19 -31.66
C ILE A 349 -4.04 1.56 -32.19
N LEU A 350 -3.17 2.39 -32.75
CA LEU A 350 -1.85 1.99 -33.23
C LEU A 350 -0.85 1.94 -32.06
N ALA A 351 0.13 1.04 -32.17
CA ALA A 351 1.28 1.02 -31.26
C ALA A 351 2.06 2.34 -31.36
N ALA A 352 2.63 2.80 -30.23
CA ALA A 352 3.54 3.94 -30.26
C ALA A 352 4.85 3.55 -30.94
N ASP A 353 5.45 4.50 -31.66
CA ASP A 353 6.80 4.31 -32.20
C ASP A 353 7.80 4.21 -31.05
N VAL A 354 8.46 3.06 -30.95
CA VAL A 354 9.45 2.80 -29.90
C VAL A 354 10.71 3.60 -30.19
N GLY A 355 11.17 4.40 -29.22
CA GLY A 355 12.40 5.17 -29.33
C GLY A 355 13.60 4.50 -28.66
N SER A 356 13.39 3.82 -27.52
CA SER A 356 14.47 3.15 -26.78
C SER A 356 13.99 2.03 -25.85
N ILE A 357 14.93 1.20 -25.43
CA ILE A 357 14.77 0.23 -24.34
C ILE A 357 15.92 0.42 -23.34
N VAL A 358 15.62 0.42 -22.04
CA VAL A 358 16.58 0.65 -20.96
C VAL A 358 16.52 -0.46 -19.92
N PHE A 359 17.67 -0.85 -19.37
CA PHE A 359 17.74 -1.77 -18.24
C PHE A 359 17.26 -1.10 -16.96
N VAL A 360 16.46 -1.81 -16.17
CA VAL A 360 15.91 -1.33 -14.89
C VAL A 360 16.65 -1.96 -13.72
N SER A 361 16.56 -3.29 -13.57
CA SER A 361 17.21 -4.01 -12.47
C SER A 361 17.43 -5.50 -12.77
N ALA A 362 18.34 -6.10 -12.00
CA ALA A 362 18.59 -7.52 -11.87
C ALA A 362 18.58 -7.85 -10.38
N GLU A 363 17.59 -8.60 -9.92
CA GLU A 363 17.37 -8.82 -8.49
C GLU A 363 17.29 -10.32 -8.19
N PRO A 364 18.27 -10.89 -7.44
CA PRO A 364 19.55 -10.29 -7.03
C PRO A 364 20.58 -10.21 -8.17
N GLU A 365 21.65 -9.41 -8.00
CA GLU A 365 22.76 -9.28 -8.99
C GLU A 365 23.79 -10.42 -8.90
N ASN A 366 23.84 -11.13 -7.77
CA ASN A 366 24.63 -12.33 -7.56
C ASN A 366 23.68 -13.48 -7.25
N ILE A 367 23.73 -14.54 -8.04
CA ILE A 367 22.96 -15.76 -7.82
C ILE A 367 23.92 -16.92 -7.56
N SER A 368 23.50 -17.85 -6.71
CA SER A 368 24.31 -19.02 -6.40
C SER A 368 24.17 -20.08 -7.50
N ILE A 369 25.20 -20.88 -7.74
CA ILE A 369 25.13 -22.04 -8.65
C ILE A 369 24.04 -23.01 -8.16
N LEU A 370 23.42 -23.71 -9.11
CA LEU A 370 22.31 -24.62 -8.83
C LEU A 370 22.70 -25.71 -7.81
N GLY A 371 21.91 -25.85 -6.75
CA GLY A 371 22.05 -26.86 -5.70
C GLY A 371 22.87 -26.43 -4.48
N THR A 372 23.16 -25.14 -4.32
CA THR A 372 23.95 -24.60 -3.19
C THR A 372 23.12 -24.01 -2.07
N GLY A 373 21.81 -23.84 -2.29
CA GLY A 373 20.88 -23.34 -1.27
C GLY A 373 20.84 -21.83 -1.11
N GLY A 374 21.56 -21.07 -1.94
CA GLY A 374 21.42 -19.61 -2.07
C GLY A 374 20.33 -19.19 -3.06
N ASP A 375 20.31 -17.92 -3.46
CA ASP A 375 19.39 -17.42 -4.49
C ASP A 375 19.83 -17.95 -5.86
N GLU A 376 19.13 -18.94 -6.41
CA GLU A 376 19.49 -19.61 -7.68
C GLU A 376 18.81 -18.98 -8.91
N SER A 377 18.17 -17.81 -8.76
CA SER A 377 17.51 -17.12 -9.86
C SER A 377 17.50 -15.61 -9.68
N SER A 378 17.55 -14.87 -10.78
CA SER A 378 17.50 -13.41 -10.81
C SER A 378 16.40 -12.93 -11.74
N THR A 379 15.58 -11.99 -11.25
CA THR A 379 14.56 -11.33 -12.06
C THR A 379 15.15 -10.12 -12.76
N ILE A 380 15.12 -10.12 -14.09
CA ILE A 380 15.68 -9.06 -14.93
C ILE A 380 14.55 -8.22 -15.51
N LYS A 381 14.61 -6.91 -15.30
CA LYS A 381 13.60 -5.95 -15.77
C LYS A 381 14.18 -4.96 -16.77
N PHE A 382 13.44 -4.72 -17.84
CA PHE A 382 13.71 -3.67 -18.83
C PHE A 382 12.49 -2.76 -18.98
N LYS A 383 12.71 -1.54 -19.47
CA LYS A 383 11.66 -0.56 -19.74
C LYS A 383 11.77 -0.04 -21.16
N VAL A 384 10.67 -0.09 -21.91
CA VAL A 384 10.56 0.43 -23.27
C VAL A 384 9.95 1.82 -23.25
N LEU A 385 10.57 2.75 -23.98
CA LEU A 385 10.18 4.15 -24.07
C LEU A 385 10.00 4.58 -25.53
N ASP A 386 9.11 5.53 -25.79
CA ASP A 386 8.93 6.18 -27.10
C ASP A 386 10.05 7.20 -27.38
N GLU A 387 10.01 7.87 -28.53
CA GLU A 387 10.98 8.92 -28.90
C GLU A 387 10.95 10.15 -27.98
N ASN A 388 9.88 10.32 -27.21
CA ASN A 388 9.65 11.42 -26.28
C ASN A 388 9.97 11.04 -24.81
N GLY A 389 10.35 9.79 -24.55
CA GLY A 389 10.67 9.26 -23.23
C GLY A 389 9.47 8.75 -22.41
N ASN A 390 8.28 8.62 -23.00
CA ASN A 390 7.11 8.04 -22.32
C ASN A 390 7.13 6.50 -22.41
N PRO A 391 6.57 5.78 -21.43
CA PRO A 391 6.51 4.33 -21.45
C PRO A 391 5.65 3.78 -22.60
N VAL A 392 6.12 2.74 -23.28
CA VAL A 392 5.38 2.04 -24.34
C VAL A 392 4.87 0.70 -23.83
N SER A 393 3.55 0.59 -23.70
CA SER A 393 2.86 -0.64 -23.32
C SER A 393 2.61 -1.57 -24.51
N ASN A 394 2.37 -2.86 -24.23
CA ASN A 394 2.01 -3.87 -25.23
C ASN A 394 3.07 -4.08 -26.32
N GLN A 395 4.35 -3.82 -25.99
CA GLN A 395 5.47 -4.06 -26.89
C GLN A 395 6.13 -5.40 -26.58
N ASP A 396 6.24 -6.26 -27.59
CA ASP A 396 6.97 -7.52 -27.47
C ASP A 396 8.48 -7.27 -27.44
N VAL A 397 9.14 -7.92 -26.49
CA VAL A 397 10.58 -7.87 -26.27
C VAL A 397 11.09 -9.31 -26.14
N SER A 398 12.09 -9.65 -26.95
CA SER A 398 12.81 -10.92 -26.85
C SER A 398 14.06 -10.77 -25.98
N PHE A 399 14.41 -11.84 -25.29
CA PHE A 399 15.55 -11.91 -24.38
C PHE A 399 16.51 -13.01 -24.80
N THR A 400 17.80 -12.73 -24.72
CA THR A 400 18.87 -13.70 -25.00
C THR A 400 19.98 -13.59 -23.96
N LEU A 401 20.55 -14.72 -23.56
CA LEU A 401 21.75 -14.76 -22.74
C LEU A 401 23.00 -14.67 -23.62
N ASN A 402 24.08 -14.08 -23.07
CA ASN A 402 25.39 -14.07 -23.71
C ASN A 402 26.09 -15.44 -23.71
N THR A 403 25.71 -16.34 -22.80
CA THR A 403 26.24 -17.71 -22.70
C THR A 403 25.19 -18.63 -22.06
N ASP A 404 25.24 -19.92 -22.43
CA ASP A 404 24.46 -21.02 -21.87
C ASP A 404 25.34 -22.03 -21.10
N VAL A 405 26.62 -21.69 -20.88
CA VAL A 405 27.58 -22.53 -20.16
C VAL A 405 27.06 -22.83 -18.76
N GLY A 406 27.20 -24.09 -18.35
CA GLY A 406 26.67 -24.59 -17.07
C GLY A 406 25.16 -24.83 -17.07
N GLY A 407 24.46 -24.67 -18.19
CA GLY A 407 23.02 -24.91 -18.26
C GLY A 407 22.18 -23.79 -17.63
N VAL A 408 22.70 -22.56 -17.63
CA VAL A 408 21.94 -21.38 -17.22
C VAL A 408 20.69 -21.24 -18.09
N GLY A 409 19.57 -20.91 -17.45
CA GLY A 409 18.26 -20.84 -18.10
C GLY A 409 17.75 -19.41 -18.18
N LEU A 410 16.85 -19.17 -19.14
CA LEU A 410 16.16 -17.88 -19.32
C LEU A 410 14.68 -18.14 -19.62
N THR A 411 13.78 -17.58 -18.81
CA THR A 411 12.34 -17.76 -19.00
C THR A 411 11.51 -16.57 -18.52
N PRO A 412 10.54 -16.07 -19.32
CA PRO A 412 10.31 -16.43 -20.72
C PRO A 412 11.35 -15.80 -21.67
N LEU A 413 11.50 -16.36 -22.88
CA LEU A 413 12.36 -15.80 -23.94
C LEU A 413 11.74 -14.60 -24.66
N ILE A 414 10.42 -14.44 -24.60
CA ILE A 414 9.69 -13.31 -25.15
C ILE A 414 8.63 -12.91 -24.11
N ALA A 415 8.51 -11.62 -23.83
CA ALA A 415 7.42 -11.08 -23.02
C ALA A 415 7.00 -9.70 -23.53
N THR A 416 5.79 -9.31 -23.14
CA THR A 416 5.17 -8.05 -23.57
C THR A 416 5.21 -7.02 -22.44
N THR A 417 5.50 -5.75 -22.74
CA THR A 417 5.53 -4.67 -21.75
C THR A 417 4.15 -4.38 -21.15
N ASN A 418 4.12 -4.07 -19.85
CA ASN A 418 2.92 -3.60 -19.15
C ASN A 418 2.62 -2.10 -19.42
N ASN A 419 1.59 -1.55 -18.76
CA ASN A 419 1.21 -0.13 -18.92
C ASN A 419 2.29 0.89 -18.47
N GLU A 420 3.28 0.47 -17.68
CA GLU A 420 4.42 1.30 -17.30
C GLU A 420 5.62 1.12 -18.25
N GLY A 421 5.44 0.38 -19.35
CA GLY A 421 6.48 0.05 -20.31
C GLY A 421 7.49 -0.97 -19.80
N ILE A 422 7.23 -1.64 -18.67
CA ILE A 422 8.14 -2.61 -18.05
C ILE A 422 7.87 -4.00 -18.60
N VAL A 423 8.95 -4.71 -18.93
CA VAL A 423 8.96 -6.13 -19.29
C VAL A 423 9.99 -6.86 -18.44
N GLN A 424 9.77 -8.15 -18.16
CA GLN A 424 10.64 -8.94 -17.32
C GLN A 424 10.91 -10.34 -17.87
N THR A 425 12.06 -10.88 -17.50
CA THR A 425 12.45 -12.29 -17.68
C THR A 425 13.20 -12.77 -16.43
N VAL A 426 13.32 -14.08 -16.24
CA VAL A 426 14.02 -14.70 -15.11
C VAL A 426 15.20 -15.49 -15.64
N VAL A 427 16.38 -15.23 -15.07
CA VAL A 427 17.57 -16.04 -15.27
C VAL A 427 17.63 -17.07 -14.15
N THR A 428 17.77 -18.35 -14.49
CA THR A 428 18.02 -19.43 -13.52
C THR A 428 19.48 -19.85 -13.61
N SER A 429 20.14 -20.02 -12.46
CA SER A 429 21.54 -20.40 -12.42
C SER A 429 21.77 -21.81 -12.96
N GLY A 430 23.01 -22.04 -13.39
CA GLY A 430 23.49 -23.33 -13.86
C GLY A 430 24.45 -23.96 -12.86
N THR A 431 25.19 -24.97 -13.31
CA THR A 431 26.19 -25.70 -12.52
C THR A 431 27.61 -25.14 -12.68
N VAL A 432 27.81 -24.00 -13.33
CA VAL A 432 29.16 -23.43 -13.54
C VAL A 432 29.14 -21.96 -13.15
N SER A 433 30.20 -21.52 -12.45
CA SER A 433 30.43 -20.11 -12.13
C SER A 433 30.70 -19.32 -13.40
N THR A 434 29.95 -18.24 -13.61
CA THR A 434 30.03 -17.47 -14.86
C THR A 434 29.45 -16.06 -14.69
N SER A 435 29.81 -15.17 -15.62
CA SER A 435 29.22 -13.84 -15.72
C SER A 435 28.19 -13.79 -16.85
N LEU A 436 26.98 -13.36 -16.51
CA LEU A 436 25.83 -13.35 -17.40
C LEU A 436 25.43 -11.92 -17.77
N ARG A 437 24.92 -11.78 -18.99
CA ARG A 437 24.20 -10.59 -19.45
C ARG A 437 22.98 -11.03 -20.24
N VAL A 438 21.85 -10.41 -19.94
CA VAL A 438 20.64 -10.55 -20.74
C VAL A 438 20.59 -9.41 -21.74
N THR A 439 20.48 -9.74 -23.02
CA THR A 439 20.20 -8.77 -24.08
C THR A 439 18.70 -8.77 -24.36
N ALA A 440 18.07 -7.61 -24.24
CA ALA A 440 16.67 -7.38 -24.59
C ALA A 440 16.59 -6.70 -25.95
N VAL A 441 15.73 -7.20 -26.84
CA VAL A 441 15.50 -6.66 -28.19
C VAL A 441 14.01 -6.43 -28.39
N VAL A 442 13.65 -5.24 -28.87
CA VAL A 442 12.26 -4.91 -29.19
C VAL A 442 11.88 -5.53 -30.54
N GLU A 443 10.81 -6.33 -30.57
CA GLU A 443 10.32 -7.04 -31.77
C GLU A 443 9.38 -6.14 -32.61
N ASN A 444 9.89 -5.00 -33.12
CA ASN A 444 9.12 -4.06 -33.95
C ASN A 444 9.65 -3.93 -35.39
N GLY A 445 10.66 -4.71 -35.78
CA GLY A 445 11.26 -4.68 -37.11
C GLY A 445 12.11 -3.43 -37.42
N ALA A 446 12.44 -2.60 -36.42
CA ALA A 446 13.29 -1.43 -36.61
C ALA A 446 14.70 -1.81 -37.09
N VAL A 447 15.30 -0.95 -37.93
CA VAL A 447 16.67 -1.11 -38.43
C VAL A 447 17.45 0.20 -38.21
N PRO A 448 18.47 0.22 -37.32
CA PRO A 448 18.95 -0.88 -36.48
C PRO A 448 17.94 -1.30 -35.40
N ALA A 449 18.03 -2.55 -34.93
CA ALA A 449 17.16 -3.07 -33.89
C ALA A 449 17.34 -2.28 -32.58
N ILE A 450 16.23 -1.99 -31.90
CA ILE A 450 16.24 -1.30 -30.60
C ILE A 450 16.54 -2.32 -29.52
N THR A 451 17.72 -2.22 -28.91
CA THR A 451 18.24 -3.21 -27.96
C THR A 451 18.96 -2.56 -26.78
N SER A 452 18.97 -3.28 -25.66
CA SER A 452 19.72 -2.94 -24.45
C SER A 452 20.22 -4.20 -23.77
N GLN A 453 21.22 -4.05 -22.91
CA GLN A 453 21.77 -5.15 -22.11
C GLN A 453 21.59 -4.88 -20.63
N SER A 454 21.39 -5.96 -19.88
CA SER A 454 21.41 -5.90 -18.42
C SER A 454 22.79 -5.50 -17.92
N LYS A 455 22.82 -4.96 -16.70
CA LYS A 455 24.07 -4.83 -15.95
C LYS A 455 24.36 -6.14 -15.20
N GLN A 456 25.63 -6.24 -14.77
CA GLN A 456 26.23 -7.24 -13.89
C GLN A 456 25.24 -8.26 -13.29
N LEU A 457 25.31 -9.50 -13.80
CA LEU A 457 24.72 -10.68 -13.18
C LEU A 457 25.83 -11.73 -13.06
N ILE A 458 26.12 -12.18 -11.85
CA ILE A 458 27.18 -13.16 -11.59
C ILE A 458 26.55 -14.42 -11.02
N VAL A 459 27.01 -15.57 -11.49
CA VAL A 459 26.72 -16.88 -10.90
C VAL A 459 27.98 -17.35 -10.19
N SER A 460 27.93 -17.58 -8.88
CA SER A 460 29.07 -18.11 -8.10
C SER A 460 28.57 -19.08 -7.01
N THR A 461 29.42 -19.70 -6.17
CA THR A 461 28.86 -20.53 -5.07
C THR A 461 28.25 -19.66 -3.99
N GLY A 462 28.89 -18.51 -3.71
CA GLY A 462 28.53 -17.65 -2.59
C GLY A 462 28.74 -18.32 -1.23
N ILE A 463 29.39 -19.47 -1.18
CA ILE A 463 29.73 -20.18 0.05
C ILE A 463 31.21 -19.88 0.34
N PRO A 464 31.58 -19.50 1.58
CA PRO A 464 32.98 -19.28 1.95
C PRO A 464 33.85 -20.51 1.65
N ASP A 465 35.02 -20.29 1.06
CA ASP A 465 36.04 -21.31 0.81
C ASP A 465 37.28 -21.09 1.72
N GLN A 466 37.90 -22.18 2.17
CA GLN A 466 38.95 -22.18 3.19
C GLN A 466 40.20 -21.36 2.79
N ASP A 467 40.71 -21.54 1.57
CA ASP A 467 41.89 -20.83 1.07
C ASP A 467 41.63 -19.33 0.83
N SER A 468 40.35 -18.96 0.76
CA SER A 468 39.84 -17.62 0.51
C SER A 468 39.35 -16.91 1.78
N PHE A 469 39.60 -17.50 2.96
CA PHE A 469 39.37 -16.90 4.26
C PHE A 469 40.66 -16.27 4.80
N SER A 470 40.63 -14.99 5.19
CA SER A 470 41.71 -14.29 5.91
C SER A 470 41.22 -13.58 7.17
N LEU A 471 42.10 -13.47 8.16
CA LEU A 471 41.89 -12.75 9.41
C LEU A 471 43.03 -11.74 9.63
N SER A 472 42.70 -10.55 10.10
CA SER A 472 43.66 -9.45 10.30
C SER A 472 43.28 -8.60 11.51
N ALA A 473 44.25 -7.91 12.11
CA ALA A 473 44.02 -6.94 13.18
C ALA A 473 44.64 -5.59 12.81
N GLU A 474 44.06 -4.50 13.31
CA GLU A 474 44.65 -3.16 13.14
C GLU A 474 45.98 -3.00 13.89
N LEU A 475 46.13 -3.73 15.00
CA LEU A 475 47.29 -3.75 15.89
C LEU A 475 47.54 -5.18 16.33
N LEU A 476 48.80 -5.62 16.42
CA LEU A 476 49.14 -7.00 16.80
C LEU A 476 49.71 -7.14 18.23
N ASN A 477 50.10 -6.03 18.85
CA ASN A 477 50.73 -5.96 20.17
C ASN A 477 50.17 -4.76 20.92
N ALA A 478 49.01 -4.96 21.54
CA ALA A 478 48.27 -3.94 22.25
C ALA A 478 48.78 -3.78 23.69
N GLU A 479 48.79 -2.56 24.22
CA GLU A 479 49.09 -2.31 25.64
C GLU A 479 47.94 -2.82 26.51
N GLY A 480 47.95 -4.12 26.81
CA GLY A 480 46.80 -4.83 27.39
C GLY A 480 47.12 -5.81 28.51
N TRP A 481 48.41 -6.10 28.78
CA TRP A 481 48.75 -7.01 29.88
C TRP A 481 48.39 -6.41 31.24
N ASN A 482 48.74 -5.16 31.48
CA ASN A 482 48.54 -4.51 32.79
C ASN A 482 47.24 -3.70 32.86
N ILE A 483 46.50 -3.60 31.76
CA ILE A 483 45.41 -2.64 31.57
C ILE A 483 44.21 -3.35 30.94
N ASP A 484 43.04 -3.18 31.56
CA ASP A 484 41.76 -3.61 30.98
C ASP A 484 41.20 -2.51 30.09
N GLY A 485 40.50 -2.89 29.03
CA GLY A 485 39.74 -1.99 28.16
C GLY A 485 40.48 -1.48 26.93
N THR A 486 41.66 -1.99 26.60
CA THR A 486 42.38 -1.62 25.36
C THR A 486 41.72 -2.31 24.16
N PRO A 487 41.06 -1.57 23.25
CA PRO A 487 40.35 -2.15 22.13
C PRO A 487 41.28 -2.36 20.92
N VAL A 488 41.01 -3.39 20.13
CA VAL A 488 41.65 -3.68 18.84
C VAL A 488 40.60 -4.19 17.87
N VAL A 489 40.49 -3.55 16.70
CA VAL A 489 39.61 -4.02 15.61
C VAL A 489 40.23 -5.23 14.91
N ILE A 490 39.47 -6.33 14.88
CA ILE A 490 39.75 -7.56 14.14
C ILE A 490 38.86 -7.59 12.90
N THR A 491 39.42 -7.94 11.75
CA THR A 491 38.72 -7.96 10.46
C THR A 491 38.92 -9.31 9.78
N ALA A 492 37.80 -9.99 9.53
CA ALA A 492 37.70 -11.17 8.70
C ALA A 492 37.30 -10.79 7.26
N ARG A 493 37.86 -11.50 6.27
CA ARG A 493 37.49 -11.37 4.85
C ARG A 493 37.34 -12.76 4.26
N MET A 494 36.25 -13.00 3.56
CA MET A 494 35.92 -14.29 2.97
C MET A 494 35.59 -14.13 1.49
N GLY A 495 36.17 -15.00 0.68
CA GLY A 495 35.77 -15.26 -0.69
C GLY A 495 35.13 -16.64 -0.83
N ASP A 496 34.39 -16.82 -1.91
CA ASP A 496 34.03 -18.15 -2.39
C ASP A 496 35.18 -18.82 -3.15
N ALA A 497 35.01 -20.06 -3.62
CA ALA A 497 36.02 -20.83 -4.36
C ALA A 497 36.54 -20.15 -5.65
N PHE A 498 35.88 -19.08 -6.10
CA PHE A 498 36.30 -18.28 -7.25
C PHE A 498 36.88 -16.91 -6.83
N ASN A 499 37.16 -16.73 -5.54
CA ASN A 499 37.62 -15.49 -4.92
C ASN A 499 36.65 -14.31 -5.11
N ASN A 500 35.36 -14.57 -5.32
CA ASN A 500 34.34 -13.52 -5.28
C ASN A 500 33.92 -13.27 -3.83
N PRO A 501 33.54 -12.03 -3.46
CA PRO A 501 33.02 -11.76 -2.12
C PRO A 501 31.82 -12.66 -1.81
N VAL A 502 31.83 -13.28 -0.64
CA VAL A 502 30.66 -14.02 -0.15
C VAL A 502 29.46 -13.07 0.01
N PRO A 503 28.21 -13.58 -0.06
CA PRO A 503 27.00 -12.78 0.07
C PRO A 503 26.97 -11.94 1.34
N ASP A 504 26.25 -10.83 1.27
CA ASP A 504 25.98 -10.02 2.45
C ASP A 504 25.10 -10.82 3.43
N GLY A 505 25.43 -10.75 4.72
CA GLY A 505 24.71 -11.50 5.77
C GLY A 505 25.35 -12.84 6.16
N THR A 506 26.39 -13.31 5.46
CA THR A 506 27.16 -14.49 5.90
C THR A 506 27.77 -14.23 7.29
N THR A 507 27.51 -15.14 8.23
CA THR A 507 27.88 -14.96 9.64
C THR A 507 29.25 -15.56 9.93
N ILE A 508 30.10 -14.79 10.61
CA ILE A 508 31.42 -15.21 11.08
C ILE A 508 31.40 -15.19 12.61
N SER A 509 31.76 -16.30 13.24
CA SER A 509 31.87 -16.44 14.68
C SER A 509 33.33 -16.30 15.12
N PHE A 510 33.57 -15.68 16.26
CA PHE A 510 34.91 -15.45 16.80
C PHE A 510 35.05 -16.07 18.19
N THR A 511 36.20 -16.69 18.44
CA THR A 511 36.58 -17.20 19.76
C THR A 511 38.00 -16.78 20.07
N THR A 512 38.30 -16.51 21.33
CA THR A 512 39.65 -16.20 21.79
C THR A 512 39.95 -16.85 23.14
N GLU A 513 41.22 -17.14 23.40
CA GLU A 513 41.70 -17.66 24.68
C GLU A 513 41.98 -16.55 25.72
N GLY A 514 42.18 -15.31 25.27
CA GLY A 514 42.67 -14.19 26.07
C GLY A 514 41.92 -12.89 25.75
N GLY A 515 41.57 -12.12 26.79
CA GLY A 515 40.73 -10.93 26.65
C GLY A 515 39.26 -11.24 26.36
N LEU A 516 38.57 -10.27 25.75
CA LEU A 516 37.18 -10.35 25.33
C LEU A 516 37.09 -10.09 23.83
N ILE A 517 36.33 -10.91 23.11
CA ILE A 517 36.02 -10.71 21.68
C ILE A 517 34.50 -10.69 21.52
N GLU A 518 33.99 -9.85 20.62
CA GLU A 518 32.58 -9.94 20.22
C GLU A 518 32.32 -11.30 19.55
N ASP A 519 31.13 -11.84 19.74
CA ASP A 519 30.79 -13.22 19.41
C ASP A 519 30.72 -13.50 17.90
N ALA A 520 30.10 -12.59 17.15
CA ALA A 520 29.94 -12.74 15.71
C ALA A 520 29.74 -11.39 15.00
N CYS A 521 29.92 -11.42 13.69
CA CYS A 521 29.48 -10.34 12.81
C CYS A 521 28.94 -10.91 11.48
N GLN A 522 28.30 -10.06 10.66
CA GLN A 522 27.84 -10.42 9.31
C GLN A 522 28.61 -9.68 8.22
N THR A 523 28.87 -10.38 7.12
CA THR A 523 29.61 -9.83 5.99
C THR A 523 28.85 -8.71 5.28
N VAL A 524 29.60 -7.71 4.84
CA VAL A 524 29.20 -6.73 3.82
C VAL A 524 30.33 -6.68 2.79
N ALA A 525 30.02 -6.96 1.53
CA ALA A 525 30.98 -7.13 0.44
C ALA A 525 32.15 -8.06 0.83
N GLY A 526 31.83 -9.22 1.41
CA GLY A 526 32.80 -10.24 1.82
C GLY A 526 33.70 -9.87 3.01
N LYS A 527 33.44 -8.76 3.71
CA LYS A 527 34.21 -8.32 4.89
C LYS A 527 33.33 -8.25 6.13
N CYS A 528 33.91 -8.58 7.28
CA CYS A 528 33.30 -8.50 8.60
C CYS A 528 34.32 -8.02 9.64
N SER A 529 33.91 -7.25 10.65
CA SER A 529 34.81 -6.77 11.71
C SER A 529 34.17 -6.88 13.09
N VAL A 530 34.99 -7.21 14.09
CA VAL A 530 34.65 -7.27 15.52
C VAL A 530 35.73 -6.58 16.36
N THR A 531 35.42 -6.21 17.59
CA THR A 531 36.36 -5.60 18.53
C THR A 531 36.85 -6.61 19.56
N TRP A 532 38.16 -6.82 19.61
CA TRP A 532 38.84 -7.44 20.74
C TRP A 532 39.13 -6.40 21.81
N THR A 533 39.01 -6.73 23.10
CA THR A 533 39.28 -5.84 24.22
C THR A 533 40.14 -6.55 25.27
N SER A 534 41.21 -5.90 25.73
CA SER A 534 42.05 -6.45 26.78
C SER A 534 41.27 -6.58 28.10
N GLN A 535 41.31 -7.76 28.71
CA GLN A 535 40.81 -8.05 30.06
C GLN A 535 41.25 -9.46 30.47
N LEU A 536 40.77 -9.97 31.60
CA LEU A 536 40.89 -11.40 31.90
C LEU A 536 40.01 -12.24 30.95
N PRO A 537 40.45 -13.45 30.57
CA PRO A 537 41.70 -14.13 30.95
C PRO A 537 42.96 -13.57 30.26
N ARG A 538 44.12 -13.76 30.90
CA ARG A 538 45.45 -13.37 30.40
C ARG A 538 46.32 -14.61 30.24
N PRO A 539 46.72 -14.98 29.01
CA PRO A 539 47.53 -16.18 28.76
C PRO A 539 48.84 -16.14 29.54
N THR A 540 49.03 -17.13 30.41
CA THR A 540 50.20 -17.18 31.31
C THR A 540 51.41 -17.78 30.60
N GLY A 541 52.60 -17.44 31.06
CA GLY A 541 53.82 -18.06 30.57
C GLY A 541 55.02 -17.71 31.41
N GLU A 542 56.19 -18.07 30.87
CA GLU A 542 57.47 -17.79 31.50
C GLU A 542 57.72 -16.28 31.66
N THR A 543 58.36 -15.88 32.77
CA THR A 543 58.63 -14.47 33.09
C THR A 543 60.11 -14.16 33.18
N ILE A 544 60.47 -12.91 32.86
CA ILE A 544 61.83 -12.36 33.02
C ILE A 544 62.21 -12.17 34.50
N LEU A 545 61.21 -11.99 35.35
CA LEU A 545 61.39 -11.80 36.78
C LEU A 545 61.23 -13.11 37.53
N ALA A 546 62.06 -13.31 38.56
CA ALA A 546 61.84 -14.31 39.59
C ALA A 546 60.76 -13.87 40.58
N GLY A 547 60.31 -14.79 41.44
CA GLY A 547 59.28 -14.52 42.45
C GLY A 547 59.66 -13.47 43.50
N ASP A 548 60.94 -13.12 43.61
CA ASP A 548 61.44 -12.03 44.47
C ASP A 548 61.53 -10.67 43.74
N GLY A 549 61.11 -10.61 42.47
CA GLY A 549 61.14 -9.42 41.62
C GLY A 549 62.50 -9.12 40.99
N SER A 550 63.53 -9.94 41.22
CA SER A 550 64.81 -9.81 40.54
C SER A 550 64.72 -10.33 39.10
N GLN A 551 65.46 -9.69 38.19
CA GLN A 551 65.59 -10.19 36.84
C GLN A 551 66.45 -11.46 36.85
N ASN A 552 65.86 -12.61 36.47
CA ASN A 552 66.54 -13.90 36.43
C ASN A 552 66.89 -14.36 35.01
N ARG A 553 66.28 -13.74 34.00
CA ARG A 553 66.49 -14.02 32.57
C ARG A 553 66.71 -12.72 31.81
N ASN A 554 67.42 -12.79 30.68
CA ASN A 554 67.58 -11.66 29.78
C ASN A 554 66.62 -11.79 28.60
N PRO A 555 65.96 -10.69 28.16
CA PRO A 555 65.23 -10.67 26.89
C PRO A 555 66.02 -11.31 25.75
N GLN A 556 65.33 -12.04 24.87
CA GLN A 556 65.92 -12.69 23.70
C GLN A 556 65.03 -12.48 22.48
N SER A 557 65.65 -12.08 21.36
CA SER A 557 64.99 -11.94 20.06
C SER A 557 64.94 -13.25 19.28
N GLY A 558 65.84 -14.21 19.57
CA GLY A 558 65.90 -15.48 18.84
C GLY A 558 64.71 -16.39 19.15
N LEU A 559 64.30 -17.18 18.15
CA LEU A 559 63.34 -18.27 18.32
C LEU A 559 64.06 -19.60 18.49
N ILE A 560 63.42 -20.54 19.18
CA ILE A 560 63.88 -21.93 19.29
C ILE A 560 63.05 -22.78 18.33
N TYR A 561 63.72 -23.60 17.53
CA TYR A 561 63.08 -24.53 16.60
C TYR A 561 62.74 -25.85 17.31
N ASP A 562 61.47 -26.23 17.30
CA ASP A 562 61.02 -27.56 17.69
C ASP A 562 60.97 -28.46 16.44
N ALA A 563 61.89 -29.42 16.37
CA ALA A 563 62.01 -30.31 15.22
C ALA A 563 60.90 -31.38 15.14
N SER A 564 60.13 -31.61 16.21
CA SER A 564 59.06 -32.61 16.23
C SER A 564 57.77 -32.08 15.63
N LEU A 565 57.53 -30.78 15.75
CA LEU A 565 56.33 -30.09 15.26
C LEU A 565 56.63 -29.14 14.08
N ASP A 566 57.91 -28.95 13.73
CA ASP A 566 58.36 -28.02 12.67
C ASP A 566 57.91 -26.57 12.94
N VAL A 567 57.90 -26.16 14.21
CA VAL A 567 57.48 -24.82 14.65
C VAL A 567 58.62 -24.06 15.31
N TYR A 568 58.60 -22.73 15.21
CA TYR A 568 59.53 -21.83 15.89
C TYR A 568 58.83 -21.14 17.05
N GLY A 569 59.39 -21.32 18.26
CA GLY A 569 58.82 -20.85 19.51
C GLY A 569 59.64 -19.78 20.22
N ASN A 570 59.05 -19.19 21.27
CA ASN A 570 59.75 -18.27 22.16
C ASN A 570 61.00 -18.93 22.73
N PHE A 571 62.07 -18.15 22.92
CA PHE A 571 63.30 -18.62 23.55
C PHE A 571 63.11 -19.23 24.94
N TYR A 572 62.08 -18.82 25.68
CA TYR A 572 61.80 -19.38 27.01
C TYR A 572 60.98 -20.67 26.98
N GLY A 573 60.56 -21.13 25.81
CA GLY A 573 59.65 -22.27 25.65
C GLY A 573 58.20 -21.93 25.99
N GLN A 574 57.37 -22.96 26.04
CA GLN A 574 55.97 -22.85 26.43
C GLN A 574 55.81 -22.69 27.95
N LYS A 575 54.74 -22.05 28.43
CA LYS A 575 53.65 -21.40 27.67
C LYS A 575 54.06 -20.01 27.18
N TYR A 576 53.60 -19.58 26.00
CA TYR A 576 53.90 -18.23 25.49
C TYR A 576 53.03 -17.14 26.14
N GLY A 577 53.47 -16.66 27.30
CA GLY A 577 52.75 -15.65 28.07
C GLY A 577 52.45 -14.39 27.28
N GLY A 578 51.28 -13.79 27.54
CA GLY A 578 50.84 -12.57 26.90
C GLY A 578 50.38 -12.71 25.45
N ARG A 579 50.28 -13.91 24.89
CA ARG A 579 49.80 -14.13 23.52
C ARG A 579 48.40 -14.75 23.55
N ALA A 580 47.47 -14.16 22.82
CA ALA A 580 46.08 -14.59 22.73
C ALA A 580 45.73 -14.92 21.28
N THR A 581 45.47 -16.18 21.00
CA THR A 581 44.93 -16.63 19.71
C THR A 581 43.45 -16.23 19.60
N ILE A 582 43.11 -15.69 18.44
CA ILE A 582 41.75 -15.38 18.01
C ILE A 582 41.48 -16.26 16.79
N THR A 583 40.45 -17.09 16.86
CA THR A 583 39.99 -17.93 15.76
C THR A 583 38.65 -17.44 15.27
N ALA A 584 38.53 -17.24 13.97
CA ALA A 584 37.30 -16.92 13.28
C ALA A 584 36.84 -18.13 12.48
N THR A 585 35.56 -18.48 12.57
CA THR A 585 34.95 -19.59 11.82
C THR A 585 33.67 -19.16 11.11
N ALA A 586 33.39 -19.78 9.97
CA ALA A 586 32.14 -19.62 9.23
C ALA A 586 31.74 -20.96 8.61
N ILE A 587 30.45 -21.14 8.33
CA ILE A 587 29.99 -22.30 7.55
C ILE A 587 30.45 -22.08 6.11
N GLY A 588 31.23 -23.01 5.60
CA GLY A 588 31.82 -22.93 4.27
C GLY A 588 32.11 -24.31 3.69
N GLU A 589 32.96 -24.34 2.69
CA GLU A 589 33.46 -25.54 2.04
C GLU A 589 34.98 -25.60 2.07
N GLU A 590 35.51 -26.81 1.92
CA GLU A 590 36.93 -27.00 1.68
C GLU A 590 37.34 -26.43 0.33
N SER A 591 38.64 -26.18 0.19
CA SER A 591 39.25 -25.84 -1.09
C SER A 591 39.67 -27.13 -1.80
N PHE A 592 39.83 -27.09 -3.11
CA PHE A 592 40.34 -28.24 -3.87
C PHE A 592 41.25 -27.80 -5.02
N PRO A 593 42.16 -28.69 -5.47
CA PRO A 593 42.99 -28.40 -6.63
C PRO A 593 42.19 -28.59 -7.92
N ASP A 594 41.85 -27.49 -8.60
CA ASP A 594 41.27 -27.51 -9.95
C ASP A 594 42.38 -27.59 -11.02
N LEU A 595 42.78 -28.81 -11.38
CA LEU A 595 43.89 -29.08 -12.30
C LEU A 595 43.50 -28.89 -13.76
N ASN A 596 42.21 -28.93 -14.08
CA ASN A 596 41.71 -28.85 -15.46
C ASN A 596 40.98 -27.53 -15.77
N GLY A 597 40.77 -26.68 -14.77
CA GLY A 597 40.20 -25.33 -14.89
C GLY A 597 38.69 -25.30 -15.12
N ASN A 598 37.96 -26.34 -14.71
CA ASN A 598 36.51 -26.44 -14.91
C ASN A 598 35.69 -25.96 -13.69
N GLY A 599 36.35 -25.58 -12.59
CA GLY A 599 35.73 -25.13 -11.36
C GLY A 599 34.97 -26.23 -10.61
N ARG A 600 35.34 -27.50 -10.80
CA ARG A 600 34.70 -28.66 -10.16
C ARG A 600 35.75 -29.64 -9.65
N PHE A 601 35.51 -30.22 -8.49
CA PHE A 601 36.38 -31.27 -7.95
C PHE A 601 36.13 -32.58 -8.69
N ASP A 602 37.14 -33.05 -9.43
CA ASP A 602 37.11 -34.23 -10.27
C ASP A 602 37.82 -35.45 -9.63
N ALA A 603 37.45 -36.65 -10.10
CA ALA A 603 38.04 -37.89 -9.62
C ALA A 603 39.56 -37.97 -9.83
N ASP A 604 40.08 -37.31 -10.88
CA ASP A 604 41.51 -37.26 -11.20
C ASP A 604 42.30 -36.35 -10.23
N GLU A 605 41.61 -35.52 -9.44
CA GLU A 605 42.20 -34.54 -8.53
C GLU A 605 42.31 -35.04 -7.09
N MET A 606 41.66 -36.17 -6.76
CA MET A 606 41.64 -36.73 -5.40
C MET A 606 43.03 -36.96 -4.81
N THR A 607 44.01 -37.38 -5.63
CA THR A 607 45.38 -37.58 -5.14
C THR A 607 46.02 -36.25 -4.75
N ALA A 608 45.79 -35.20 -5.54
CA ALA A 608 46.29 -33.86 -5.25
C ALA A 608 45.57 -33.25 -4.04
N PHE A 609 44.27 -33.50 -3.87
CA PHE A 609 43.50 -33.09 -2.71
C PHE A 609 44.06 -33.69 -1.41
N SER A 610 44.26 -35.01 -1.35
CA SER A 610 44.70 -35.67 -0.11
C SER A 610 46.17 -35.46 0.28
N THR A 611 47.03 -35.05 -0.67
CA THR A 611 48.49 -34.96 -0.45
C THR A 611 49.10 -33.60 -0.75
N GLY A 612 48.37 -32.74 -1.45
CA GLY A 612 48.81 -31.41 -1.84
C GLY A 612 48.55 -30.37 -0.76
N LEU A 613 49.01 -29.16 -1.05
CA LEU A 613 48.78 -27.96 -0.24
C LEU A 613 48.17 -26.90 -1.16
N ASP A 614 47.30 -26.08 -0.58
CA ASP A 614 46.75 -24.88 -1.19
C ASP A 614 47.83 -23.80 -1.39
N VAL A 615 47.43 -22.65 -1.96
CA VAL A 615 48.33 -21.52 -2.17
C VAL A 615 48.81 -20.85 -0.87
N THR A 616 48.18 -21.15 0.26
CA THR A 616 48.57 -20.71 1.60
C THR A 616 49.53 -21.69 2.29
N GLY A 617 49.83 -22.83 1.66
CA GLY A 617 50.67 -23.89 2.21
C GLY A 617 49.94 -24.80 3.20
N GLN A 618 48.60 -24.78 3.21
CA GLN A 618 47.76 -25.59 4.09
C GLN A 618 47.14 -26.78 3.32
N PRO A 619 46.82 -27.90 3.99
CA PRO A 619 46.12 -29.01 3.36
C PRO A 619 44.74 -28.59 2.82
N PHE A 620 44.30 -29.21 1.72
CA PHE A 620 42.94 -29.03 1.19
C PHE A 620 41.88 -29.70 2.07
N ASP A 621 42.20 -30.90 2.54
CA ASP A 621 41.38 -31.75 3.41
C ASP A 621 41.58 -31.35 4.88
N LEU A 622 40.50 -30.90 5.52
CA LEU A 622 40.52 -30.22 6.82
C LEU A 622 40.10 -31.15 7.96
N ASP A 623 40.72 -30.95 9.12
CA ASP A 623 40.19 -31.44 10.39
C ASP A 623 39.17 -30.46 11.01
N ASP A 624 38.64 -30.78 12.18
CA ASP A 624 37.81 -29.86 12.94
C ASP A 624 38.57 -28.58 13.33
N ALA A 625 37.80 -27.50 13.46
CA ALA A 625 38.34 -26.23 13.92
C ALA A 625 38.61 -26.26 15.42
N PHE A 626 39.66 -25.56 15.87
CA PHE A 626 39.92 -25.33 17.28
C PHE A 626 40.67 -24.01 17.48
N VAL A 627 40.67 -23.52 18.72
CA VAL A 627 41.50 -22.36 19.10
C VAL A 627 42.81 -22.91 19.64
N ASP A 628 43.90 -22.67 18.91
CA ASP A 628 45.25 -23.12 19.21
C ASP A 628 45.90 -22.19 20.27
N TYR A 629 45.99 -22.66 21.52
CA TYR A 629 46.38 -21.83 22.67
C TYR A 629 47.91 -21.70 22.80
N ASN A 630 48.64 -22.70 22.31
CA ASN A 630 50.09 -22.76 22.41
C ASN A 630 50.78 -22.49 21.07
N GLU A 631 50.03 -22.25 19.99
CA GLU A 631 50.56 -21.98 18.65
C GLU A 631 51.39 -23.16 18.10
N ASP A 632 51.01 -24.40 18.44
CA ASP A 632 51.71 -25.61 18.02
C ASP A 632 51.01 -26.39 16.91
N THR A 633 49.82 -25.93 16.49
CA THR A 633 48.96 -26.51 15.43
C THR A 633 48.34 -27.87 15.75
N VAL A 634 48.40 -28.33 17.00
CA VAL A 634 47.89 -29.64 17.44
C VAL A 634 46.78 -29.45 18.47
N PHE A 635 45.59 -30.02 18.20
CA PHE A 635 44.49 -29.93 19.15
C PHE A 635 44.76 -30.71 20.43
N ASN A 636 44.61 -30.05 21.57
CA ASN A 636 44.79 -30.62 22.91
C ASN A 636 43.49 -30.43 23.73
N PRO A 637 42.62 -31.46 23.89
CA PRO A 637 42.97 -32.83 24.24
C PRO A 637 43.03 -33.76 23.02
N GLN A 638 44.19 -34.35 22.84
CA GLN A 638 44.61 -35.05 21.65
C GLN A 638 43.85 -36.39 21.43
N PRO A 639 43.40 -36.70 20.19
CA PRO A 639 42.99 -38.06 19.80
C PRO A 639 44.16 -39.06 19.85
N ASP A 640 43.88 -40.35 20.06
CA ASP A 640 44.91 -41.41 20.19
C ASP A 640 45.90 -41.48 19.01
N ASP A 641 45.49 -41.02 17.82
CA ASP A 641 46.24 -41.12 16.56
C ASP A 641 47.01 -39.83 16.16
N GLN A 642 46.96 -38.76 16.95
CA GLN A 642 47.73 -37.53 16.67
C GLN A 642 49.14 -37.54 17.29
N PRO A 643 50.07 -36.66 16.84
CA PRO A 643 51.33 -36.38 17.53
C PRO A 643 51.11 -35.67 18.88
N ALA A 644 52.05 -35.84 19.83
CA ALA A 644 51.99 -35.15 21.11
C ALA A 644 52.13 -33.63 20.94
N GLY A 645 51.14 -32.87 21.42
CA GLY A 645 51.22 -31.41 21.52
C GLY A 645 52.18 -30.92 22.62
N GLN A 646 52.41 -29.63 22.65
CA GLN A 646 53.24 -28.92 23.63
C GLN A 646 52.43 -28.51 24.86
N ASP A 647 53.12 -28.24 25.96
CA ASP A 647 52.51 -27.61 27.14
C ASP A 647 51.81 -26.31 26.72
N GLY A 648 50.63 -26.02 27.30
CA GLY A 648 49.85 -24.85 26.88
C GLY A 648 48.49 -25.18 26.31
N GLY A 649 48.41 -26.24 25.51
CA GLY A 649 47.21 -26.59 24.78
C GLY A 649 46.14 -27.32 25.61
N GLU A 650 46.39 -27.68 26.86
CA GLU A 650 45.50 -28.62 27.61
C GLU A 650 44.04 -28.11 27.82
N LEU A 651 43.77 -26.85 27.50
CA LEU A 651 42.48 -26.18 27.63
C LEU A 651 41.91 -25.67 26.30
N GLU A 652 42.46 -26.12 25.17
CA GLU A 652 41.95 -25.75 23.86
C GLU A 652 40.51 -26.20 23.67
N ARG A 653 39.80 -25.44 22.85
CA ARG A 653 38.37 -25.64 22.63
C ARG A 653 38.13 -26.15 21.23
N LEU A 654 37.49 -27.32 21.16
CA LEU A 654 36.92 -27.87 19.95
C LEU A 654 35.81 -26.95 19.43
N ILE A 655 35.88 -26.62 18.15
CA ILE A 655 34.81 -25.95 17.40
C ILE A 655 34.21 -27.01 16.47
N ASP A 656 33.27 -27.75 17.05
CA ASP A 656 32.68 -28.96 16.49
C ASP A 656 31.52 -28.63 15.53
N PHE A 657 31.67 -29.00 14.25
CA PHE A 657 30.65 -28.75 13.23
C PHE A 657 29.44 -29.68 13.35
N ASN A 658 29.63 -30.94 13.72
CA ASN A 658 28.58 -31.96 13.73
C ASN A 658 27.99 -32.22 15.14
N ALA A 659 28.55 -31.57 16.17
CA ALA A 659 28.15 -31.63 17.57
C ALA A 659 28.27 -33.05 18.19
N ASN A 660 29.21 -33.88 17.72
CA ASN A 660 29.48 -35.22 18.25
C ASN A 660 30.41 -35.22 19.48
N ALA A 661 31.00 -34.07 19.82
CA ALA A 661 31.98 -33.85 20.89
C ALA A 661 33.30 -34.63 20.73
N VAL A 662 33.67 -34.96 19.49
CA VAL A 662 34.90 -35.64 19.08
C VAL A 662 35.63 -34.74 18.10
N PHE A 663 36.96 -34.67 18.21
CA PHE A 663 37.77 -34.00 17.19
C PHE A 663 37.88 -34.91 15.96
N ASP A 664 37.22 -34.53 14.88
CA ASP A 664 37.26 -35.26 13.62
C ASP A 664 38.52 -34.86 12.84
N THR A 665 39.36 -35.85 12.51
CA THR A 665 40.49 -35.65 11.60
C THR A 665 40.02 -35.68 10.15
N LYS A 666 40.81 -35.10 9.26
CA LYS A 666 40.65 -35.17 7.81
C LYS A 666 40.17 -36.54 7.30
N ASP A 667 39.12 -36.56 6.49
CA ASP A 667 38.39 -37.78 6.11
C ASP A 667 38.66 -38.23 4.66
N GLY A 668 39.40 -37.41 3.89
CA GLY A 668 39.72 -37.67 2.49
C GLY A 668 38.57 -37.39 1.53
N LEU A 669 37.49 -36.75 1.99
CA LEU A 669 36.32 -36.40 1.23
C LEU A 669 36.17 -34.89 1.13
N TYR A 670 35.96 -34.40 -0.09
CA TYR A 670 35.64 -33.01 -0.32
C TYR A 670 34.28 -32.63 0.27
N ASN A 671 34.29 -31.83 1.34
CA ASN A 671 33.12 -31.24 1.99
C ASN A 671 32.72 -29.92 1.29
N GLY A 672 32.24 -30.02 0.06
CA GLY A 672 31.78 -28.86 -0.70
C GLY A 672 30.77 -29.17 -1.79
N VAL A 673 30.25 -28.10 -2.41
CA VAL A 673 29.17 -28.15 -3.41
C VAL A 673 29.69 -28.27 -4.84
N LEU A 674 30.99 -28.03 -5.03
CA LEU A 674 31.67 -28.06 -6.33
C LEU A 674 32.14 -29.45 -6.76
N CYS A 675 31.67 -30.53 -6.14
CA CYS A 675 31.89 -31.87 -6.68
C CYS A 675 31.43 -31.97 -8.14
N SER A 676 32.20 -32.67 -8.96
CA SER A 676 31.88 -32.96 -10.35
C SER A 676 30.59 -33.81 -10.50
N SER A 677 29.97 -33.76 -11.68
CA SER A 677 28.80 -34.58 -12.02
C SER A 677 29.14 -35.51 -13.19
N PRO A 678 29.04 -36.84 -13.04
CA PRO A 678 28.53 -37.57 -11.87
C PRO A 678 29.49 -37.56 -10.67
N ALA A 679 28.93 -37.58 -9.45
CA ALA A 679 29.72 -37.61 -8.22
C ALA A 679 30.59 -38.88 -8.11
N HIS A 680 31.76 -38.75 -7.49
CA HIS A 680 32.72 -39.84 -7.25
C HIS A 680 32.97 -40.07 -5.76
N ALA A 681 33.77 -41.09 -5.44
CA ALA A 681 34.02 -41.53 -4.07
C ALA A 681 34.75 -40.52 -3.19
N GLY A 682 35.36 -39.49 -3.77
CA GLY A 682 36.05 -38.42 -3.05
C GLY A 682 35.13 -37.26 -2.65
N CYS A 683 33.84 -37.31 -2.96
CA CYS A 683 32.92 -36.23 -2.61
C CYS A 683 32.02 -36.62 -1.44
N ALA A 684 31.82 -35.70 -0.50
CA ALA A 684 30.81 -35.85 0.53
C ALA A 684 29.40 -35.98 -0.09
N ASN A 685 28.62 -36.96 0.37
CA ASN A 685 27.33 -37.30 -0.25
C ASN A 685 26.16 -36.38 0.16
N GLY A 686 26.32 -35.58 1.23
CA GLY A 686 25.27 -34.72 1.79
C GLY A 686 24.21 -35.45 2.62
N VAL A 687 24.36 -36.76 2.84
CA VAL A 687 23.43 -37.61 3.60
C VAL A 687 24.10 -38.13 4.87
N ASP A 688 25.20 -38.85 4.70
CA ASP A 688 26.01 -39.40 5.79
C ASP A 688 27.26 -38.53 6.04
N GLN A 689 27.71 -37.78 5.03
CA GLN A 689 28.79 -36.80 5.13
C GLN A 689 28.29 -35.41 4.75
N ALA A 690 28.62 -34.39 5.54
CA ALA A 690 28.21 -33.01 5.26
C ALA A 690 28.93 -32.43 4.03
N LYS A 691 28.24 -31.61 3.24
CA LYS A 691 28.83 -30.83 2.13
C LYS A 691 29.27 -29.43 2.57
N SER A 692 29.51 -29.27 3.86
CA SER A 692 29.95 -28.03 4.48
C SER A 692 30.71 -28.37 5.75
N ILE A 693 31.63 -27.48 6.12
CA ILE A 693 32.46 -27.56 7.32
C ILE A 693 32.63 -26.15 7.91
N PHE A 694 33.24 -26.05 9.09
CA PHE A 694 33.76 -24.77 9.55
C PHE A 694 35.08 -24.43 8.85
N VAL A 695 34.99 -23.53 7.87
CA VAL A 695 36.19 -22.83 7.39
C VAL A 695 36.70 -21.92 8.50
N ARG A 696 38.02 -21.76 8.60
CA ARG A 696 38.67 -21.11 9.74
C ARG A 696 39.91 -20.32 9.39
N ARG A 697 40.15 -19.26 10.16
CA ARG A 697 41.46 -18.62 10.28
C ARG A 697 41.74 -18.18 11.70
N SER A 698 43.00 -18.32 12.10
CA SER A 698 43.50 -17.89 13.40
C SER A 698 44.50 -16.74 13.24
N LEU A 699 44.53 -15.85 14.23
CA LEU A 699 45.47 -14.75 14.35
C LEU A 699 45.90 -14.62 15.81
N VAL A 700 47.19 -14.42 16.04
CA VAL A 700 47.72 -14.24 17.40
C VAL A 700 47.93 -12.77 17.70
N MET A 701 47.35 -12.33 18.81
CA MET A 701 47.48 -11.00 19.39
C MET A 701 48.42 -11.05 20.60
N VAL A 702 49.28 -10.04 20.76
CA VAL A 702 50.11 -9.88 21.96
C VAL A 702 49.45 -8.86 22.88
N MET A 703 49.08 -9.31 24.06
CA MET A 703 48.74 -8.48 25.23
C MET A 703 50.05 -7.98 25.84
N SER A 704 50.65 -6.95 25.26
CA SER A 704 51.94 -6.43 25.70
C SER A 704 51.89 -5.75 27.07
N GLY A 705 52.95 -5.93 27.84
CA GLY A 705 53.20 -5.24 29.11
C GLY A 705 53.54 -3.75 28.98
N SER A 706 53.15 -2.96 29.98
CA SER A 706 53.50 -1.53 30.07
C SER A 706 54.93 -1.29 30.59
N THR A 707 55.56 -2.30 31.21
CA THR A 707 56.92 -2.21 31.76
C THR A 707 57.90 -2.88 30.81
N ALA A 708 58.96 -2.15 30.44
CA ALA A 708 60.03 -2.67 29.60
C ALA A 708 61.13 -3.35 30.42
N PHE A 709 61.67 -4.44 29.90
CA PHE A 709 62.84 -5.13 30.43
C PHE A 709 63.92 -5.17 29.37
N ALA A 710 65.19 -5.03 29.77
CA ALA A 710 66.33 -5.12 28.86
C ALA A 710 67.32 -6.19 29.31
N THR A 711 68.26 -6.53 28.43
CA THR A 711 69.46 -7.28 28.81
C THR A 711 70.12 -6.64 30.04
N SER A 712 70.38 -7.45 31.06
CA SER A 712 71.02 -7.01 32.30
C SER A 712 72.36 -6.33 32.02
N ALA A 713 72.70 -5.30 32.79
CA ALA A 713 73.86 -4.44 32.51
C ALA A 713 75.20 -5.17 32.41
N ASP A 714 75.38 -6.29 33.13
CA ASP A 714 76.57 -7.15 33.07
C ASP A 714 76.63 -8.04 31.82
N LYS A 715 75.55 -8.09 31.03
CA LYS A 715 75.37 -8.91 29.82
C LYS A 715 75.17 -8.11 28.54
N ILE A 716 75.13 -6.79 28.64
CA ILE A 716 75.10 -5.92 27.47
C ILE A 716 76.43 -6.04 26.72
N ILE A 717 76.37 -6.28 25.41
CA ILE A 717 77.57 -6.40 24.57
C ILE A 717 78.01 -4.98 24.16
N ILE A 718 79.26 -4.65 24.48
CA ILE A 718 79.89 -3.37 24.14
C ILE A 718 81.06 -3.67 23.22
N ASP A 719 81.14 -2.96 22.09
CA ASP A 719 82.29 -2.98 21.18
C ASP A 719 82.90 -1.58 21.13
N ASP A 720 84.06 -1.40 21.77
CA ASP A 720 84.69 -0.10 21.97
C ASP A 720 86.22 -0.15 21.75
N LYS A 721 86.99 0.80 22.32
CA LYS A 721 88.46 0.81 22.16
C LYS A 721 89.16 -0.46 22.66
N ASP A 722 88.56 -1.16 23.62
CA ASP A 722 89.09 -2.36 24.26
C ASP A 722 88.68 -3.64 23.52
N GLY A 723 87.91 -3.51 22.44
CA GLY A 723 87.32 -4.60 21.68
C GLY A 723 85.91 -4.95 22.19
N SER A 724 85.39 -6.11 21.76
CA SER A 724 84.06 -6.58 22.18
C SER A 724 84.10 -7.27 23.55
N HIS A 725 83.27 -6.81 24.49
CA HIS A 725 83.13 -7.36 25.84
C HIS A 725 81.69 -7.26 26.37
N GLU A 726 81.39 -7.99 27.45
CA GLU A 726 80.11 -7.92 28.17
C GLU A 726 80.20 -7.00 29.39
N GLY A 727 79.26 -6.06 29.50
CA GLY A 727 79.13 -5.14 30.63
C GLY A 727 80.32 -4.19 30.83
N GLY A 728 80.31 -3.48 31.96
CA GLY A 728 81.34 -2.49 32.30
C GLY A 728 81.01 -1.08 31.82
N SER A 729 82.02 -0.33 31.36
CA SER A 729 81.87 1.04 30.86
C SER A 729 82.28 1.12 29.40
N ILE A 730 81.62 2.00 28.64
CA ILE A 730 81.96 2.31 27.25
C ILE A 730 83.17 3.24 27.23
N ASN A 731 84.25 2.85 26.57
CA ASN A 731 85.50 3.59 26.49
C ASN A 731 85.81 3.99 25.03
N ILE A 732 85.90 5.29 24.76
CA ILE A 732 86.14 5.83 23.41
C ILE A 732 87.41 6.69 23.42
N ILE A 733 88.26 6.56 22.39
CA ILE A 733 89.44 7.44 22.22
C ILE A 733 89.10 8.60 21.30
N GLY A 734 89.16 9.84 21.81
CA GLY A 734 88.83 11.06 21.08
C GLY A 734 87.54 10.91 20.25
N LYS A 735 87.63 11.19 18.93
CA LYS A 735 86.52 11.08 17.96
C LYS A 735 86.19 9.65 17.50
N GLY A 736 86.67 8.63 18.20
CA GLY A 736 86.35 7.22 17.95
C GLY A 736 84.86 6.91 18.14
N SER A 737 84.51 5.65 17.95
CA SER A 737 83.14 5.16 18.13
C SER A 737 83.11 3.91 18.98
N ALA A 738 81.98 3.69 19.66
CA ALA A 738 81.65 2.44 20.32
C ALA A 738 80.21 2.03 19.97
N SER A 739 79.92 0.74 19.98
CA SER A 739 78.56 0.21 19.80
C SER A 739 78.11 -0.56 21.02
N VAL A 740 76.83 -0.43 21.36
CA VAL A 740 76.20 -1.09 22.51
C VAL A 740 75.03 -1.91 21.98
N ALA A 741 75.03 -3.22 22.23
CA ALA A 741 74.02 -4.16 21.78
C ALA A 741 73.28 -4.81 22.96
N PHE A 742 71.95 -4.72 22.94
CA PHE A 742 71.05 -5.24 23.97
C PHE A 742 69.68 -5.57 23.37
N THR A 743 68.89 -6.36 24.08
CA THR A 743 67.53 -6.74 23.69
C THR A 743 66.54 -6.12 24.67
N ILE A 744 65.40 -5.61 24.18
CA ILE A 744 64.28 -5.15 25.01
C ILE A 744 63.06 -6.06 24.77
N SER A 745 62.27 -6.32 25.79
CA SER A 745 60.97 -7.00 25.70
C SER A 745 60.06 -6.60 26.86
N ASP A 746 58.83 -7.11 26.85
CA ASP A 746 57.95 -7.09 28.02
C ASP A 746 58.26 -8.24 29.00
N LEU A 747 57.43 -8.38 30.06
CA LEU A 747 57.61 -9.38 31.12
C LEU A 747 57.74 -10.83 30.61
N HIS A 748 57.06 -11.17 29.51
CA HIS A 748 56.97 -12.53 28.96
C HIS A 748 57.90 -12.76 27.78
N ASN A 749 58.91 -11.89 27.60
CA ASN A 749 59.76 -11.89 26.42
C ASN A 749 58.96 -11.71 25.13
N GLN A 750 57.94 -10.85 25.14
CA GLN A 750 57.17 -10.47 23.97
C GLN A 750 57.47 -9.04 23.52
N GLN A 751 56.89 -8.67 22.38
CA GLN A 751 56.96 -7.31 21.85
C GLN A 751 56.39 -6.30 22.86
N MET A 752 57.05 -5.15 23.02
CA MET A 752 56.46 -3.99 23.69
C MET A 752 55.21 -3.52 22.93
N PRO A 753 54.29 -2.77 23.55
CA PRO A 753 53.11 -2.26 22.86
C PRO A 753 53.49 -1.44 21.63
N ALA A 754 52.78 -1.64 20.53
CA ALA A 754 53.00 -0.85 19.32
C ALA A 754 52.80 0.63 19.59
N GLY A 755 53.70 1.46 19.05
CA GLY A 755 53.78 2.88 19.36
C GLY A 755 54.69 3.22 20.55
N THR A 756 55.20 2.24 21.30
CA THR A 756 56.22 2.46 22.34
C THR A 756 57.43 3.19 21.75
N VAL A 757 57.93 4.23 22.42
CA VAL A 757 59.09 5.00 21.99
C VAL A 757 60.29 4.62 22.85
N VAL A 758 61.34 4.08 22.22
CA VAL A 758 62.64 3.83 22.84
C VAL A 758 63.55 5.01 22.53
N LYS A 759 63.97 5.74 23.56
CA LYS A 759 64.85 6.92 23.48
C LYS A 759 66.25 6.56 23.95
N PHE A 760 67.24 6.92 23.15
CA PHE A 760 68.65 6.77 23.46
C PHE A 760 69.21 8.15 23.80
N SER A 761 69.92 8.27 24.92
CA SER A 761 70.60 9.51 25.30
C SER A 761 71.99 9.24 25.87
N THR A 762 72.90 10.21 25.73
CA THR A 762 74.22 10.17 26.36
C THR A 762 74.59 11.55 26.88
N SER A 763 75.26 11.61 28.03
CA SER A 763 75.80 12.84 28.60
C SER A 763 77.28 13.09 28.27
N ALA A 764 77.96 12.11 27.65
CA ALA A 764 79.30 12.26 27.08
C ALA A 764 79.33 11.73 25.64
N GLY A 765 79.92 12.48 24.72
CA GLY A 765 79.86 12.19 23.29
C GLY A 765 78.48 12.43 22.67
N SER A 766 78.20 11.73 21.58
CA SER A 766 76.94 11.85 20.82
C SER A 766 76.48 10.50 20.26
N ILE A 767 75.18 10.35 20.07
CA ILE A 767 74.59 9.16 19.42
C ILE A 767 74.60 9.40 17.91
N VAL A 768 75.15 8.44 17.17
CA VAL A 768 75.26 8.50 15.70
C VAL A 768 74.13 7.74 15.01
N SER A 769 73.56 6.73 15.67
CA SER A 769 72.34 6.07 15.22
C SER A 769 71.12 6.98 15.43
N ASN A 770 69.94 6.53 15.00
CA ASN A 770 68.70 7.21 15.36
C ASN A 770 68.61 7.32 16.88
N ALA A 771 68.29 8.52 17.39
CA ALA A 771 68.16 8.78 18.82
C ALA A 771 66.85 8.23 19.42
N GLU A 772 65.91 7.82 18.57
CA GLU A 772 64.66 7.21 18.98
C GLU A 772 64.23 6.09 18.01
N TYR A 773 63.40 5.18 18.52
CA TYR A 773 62.76 4.11 17.77
C TYR A 773 61.31 3.94 18.22
N THR A 774 60.36 3.91 17.29
CA THR A 774 58.96 3.59 17.56
C THR A 774 58.71 2.11 17.30
N TRP A 775 58.17 1.42 18.30
CA TRP A 775 57.89 -0.01 18.23
C TRP A 775 56.77 -0.30 17.22
N PRO A 776 56.97 -1.22 16.25
CA PRO A 776 55.99 -1.49 15.21
C PRO A 776 54.83 -2.36 15.74
N SER A 777 53.76 -2.44 14.95
CA SER A 777 52.75 -3.48 15.09
C SER A 777 53.34 -4.84 14.68
N SER A 778 53.50 -5.76 15.63
CA SER A 778 54.07 -7.09 15.41
C SER A 778 53.68 -8.05 16.51
N ASN A 779 53.33 -9.28 16.13
CA ASN A 779 53.14 -10.42 17.04
C ASN A 779 54.35 -11.38 17.02
N TYR A 780 55.55 -10.91 16.69
CA TYR A 780 56.75 -11.74 16.74
C TYR A 780 56.97 -12.31 18.16
N ASN A 781 57.23 -13.61 18.29
CA ASN A 781 57.29 -14.32 19.57
C ASN A 781 58.66 -14.19 20.27
N GLY A 782 59.04 -12.96 20.62
CA GLY A 782 60.33 -12.66 21.23
C GLY A 782 60.50 -11.18 21.55
N GLY A 783 61.64 -10.83 22.14
CA GLY A 783 62.09 -9.45 22.29
C GLY A 783 62.60 -8.83 20.99
N ARG A 784 63.18 -7.64 21.08
CA ARG A 784 63.78 -6.91 19.96
C ARG A 784 65.19 -6.46 20.29
N ASP A 785 66.11 -6.72 19.37
CA ASP A 785 67.49 -6.29 19.48
C ASP A 785 67.68 -4.83 19.06
N PHE A 786 68.59 -4.17 19.77
CA PHE A 786 69.03 -2.82 19.54
C PHE A 786 70.54 -2.80 19.50
N VAL A 787 71.09 -2.07 18.52
CA VAL A 787 72.51 -1.73 18.44
C VAL A 787 72.62 -0.22 18.31
N VAL A 788 73.20 0.43 19.30
CA VAL A 788 73.33 1.89 19.37
C VAL A 788 74.80 2.26 19.24
N THR A 789 75.12 3.13 18.28
CA THR A 789 76.49 3.59 18.07
C THR A 789 76.68 4.98 18.66
N LEU A 790 77.65 5.09 19.56
CA LEU A 790 78.11 6.33 20.18
C LEU A 790 79.40 6.80 19.51
N LYS A 791 79.59 8.10 19.43
CA LYS A 791 80.82 8.75 18.98
C LYS A 791 81.36 9.68 20.05
N GLY A 792 82.66 9.59 20.29
CA GLY A 792 83.35 10.44 21.24
C GLY A 792 83.59 11.85 20.70
N GLU A 793 84.25 12.68 21.49
CA GLU A 793 84.49 14.10 21.23
C GLU A 793 85.99 14.45 21.31
N ASP A 794 86.33 15.72 21.05
CA ASP A 794 87.74 16.15 21.00
C ASP A 794 88.41 16.21 22.36
N GLU A 795 87.66 16.57 23.40
CA GLU A 795 88.16 16.69 24.77
C GLU A 795 87.73 15.46 25.58
N ALA A 796 88.57 15.06 26.53
CA ALA A 796 88.23 13.99 27.46
C ALA A 796 86.98 14.36 28.27
N ASN A 797 86.01 13.44 28.33
CA ASN A 797 84.73 13.65 28.99
C ASN A 797 84.21 12.33 29.56
N SER A 798 83.46 12.39 30.66
CA SER A 798 82.83 11.22 31.27
C SER A 798 81.35 11.50 31.50
N GLY A 799 80.53 10.49 31.22
CA GLY A 799 79.08 10.59 31.33
C GLY A 799 78.43 9.23 31.41
N VAL A 800 77.17 9.17 31.04
CA VAL A 800 76.32 7.98 31.09
C VAL A 800 75.51 7.91 29.81
N PHE A 801 75.45 6.70 29.25
CA PHE A 801 74.51 6.29 28.20
C PHE A 801 73.25 5.73 28.86
N LEU A 802 72.08 6.25 28.47
CA LEU A 802 70.78 5.87 29.02
C LEU A 802 69.84 5.43 27.90
N VAL A 803 69.01 4.45 28.22
CA VAL A 803 67.90 4.01 27.37
C VAL A 803 66.61 4.08 28.18
N GLU A 804 65.68 4.90 27.70
CA GLU A 804 64.36 5.09 28.27
C GLU A 804 63.30 4.57 27.31
N VAL A 805 62.31 3.84 27.82
CA VAL A 805 61.22 3.26 27.04
C VAL A 805 59.91 3.85 27.54
N GLU A 806 59.16 4.50 26.66
CA GLU A 806 57.87 5.14 26.96
C GLU A 806 56.74 4.45 26.18
N THR A 807 55.81 3.80 26.88
CA THR A 807 54.67 3.11 26.24
C THR A 807 53.57 4.09 25.82
N PRO A 808 52.64 3.70 24.93
CA PRO A 808 51.55 4.57 24.45
C PRO A 808 50.72 5.21 25.57
N ASN A 809 50.49 4.50 26.67
CA ASN A 809 49.77 5.03 27.84
C ASN A 809 50.67 5.82 28.83
N GLY A 810 51.93 6.09 28.46
CA GLY A 810 52.83 6.99 29.18
C GLY A 810 53.65 6.35 30.30
N THR A 811 53.76 5.01 30.35
CA THR A 811 54.66 4.36 31.31
C THR A 811 56.09 4.50 30.83
N VAL A 812 56.94 5.16 31.63
CA VAL A 812 58.37 5.36 31.33
C VAL A 812 59.21 4.41 32.17
N THR A 813 60.04 3.60 31.52
CA THR A 813 61.00 2.69 32.16
C THR A 813 62.41 3.00 31.67
N GLN A 814 63.34 3.29 32.59
CA GLN A 814 64.78 3.35 32.27
C GLN A 814 65.36 1.94 32.34
N VAL A 815 65.77 1.39 31.19
CA VAL A 815 66.15 -0.03 31.06
C VAL A 815 67.65 -0.27 30.94
N VAL A 816 68.42 0.73 30.52
CA VAL A 816 69.89 0.65 30.43
C VAL A 816 70.51 1.92 31.00
N SER A 817 71.59 1.74 31.76
CA SER A 817 72.45 2.82 32.27
C SER A 817 73.90 2.34 32.32
N ILE A 818 74.75 2.88 31.45
CA ILE A 818 76.16 2.47 31.30
C ILE A 818 77.05 3.70 31.34
N ASN A 819 78.15 3.65 32.09
CA ASN A 819 79.13 4.75 32.12
C ASN A 819 79.86 4.87 30.78
N VAL A 820 80.09 6.09 30.32
CA VAL A 820 80.84 6.42 29.11
C VAL A 820 82.09 7.22 29.49
N ASN A 821 83.25 6.80 29.02
CA ASN A 821 84.53 7.50 29.20
C ASN A 821 85.15 7.80 27.84
N ILE A 822 85.36 9.09 27.56
CA ILE A 822 86.08 9.59 26.39
C ILE A 822 87.47 10.00 26.86
N ILE A 823 88.49 9.38 26.29
CA ILE A 823 89.90 9.47 26.72
C ILE A 823 90.76 10.09 25.62
#